data_AF-A0A9D4PVG6-F1
#
_entry.id   AF-A0A9D4PVG6-F1
#
_cell.length_a   1.000
_cell.length_b   1.000
_cell.length_c   1.000
_cell.angle_alpha   90.00
_cell.angle_beta   90.00
_cell.angle_gamma   90.00
#
_symmetry.space_group_name_H-M   'P 1'
#
loop_
_entity.id
_entity.type
_entity.pdbx_description
1 polymer ?
#
loop_
_entity_poly.entity_id
_entity_poly.type
_entity_poly.pdbx_seq_one_letter_code
_entity_poly.pdbx_strand_id
1 'polypeptide(L)'
;MIQPATKADNFLNTCVTIVAVLIVVTLIVMGFILLKCFSIQEVCNRTITAYGDMNTSLSCESDECKAYALTMRASKLDFQEACEDFYEHVCGGWTRTAKVAPDEVFKSVARDMRRAVEDQISEILNNTVISYRDQTAAQKAAALYQGCINIELRLDALVSVTAHLDYHNSERYILYIGQPSFGVETLVLRGRYRTPFFRILHRYKLYIYRCALLLGANVAAADIVNDIVNFEAKLAYISEPPTEVRNPQSVYNLMSLKMLEGAIPEIRWVYFLNIVLRDVGVSLDLDDHVVVMHPLYLKRLSRLLKEVSTVANYIGWRIVQTMGIHTMDRFRRSRFRFDRYRYLVQDIIELPRECVRLTTHLMYFAVGRLYFDRHISKPAERYRKVYDLAEEVRDAFAVLIDLNTWMDTETKDRARQKLHNLQLNIGYPPWIRSDRDLDEYYKDGVNAHATPPCVDSQLPDLRKEEFFVSLLKTLQIHSRISFAKLRNVRRAPDFGPINFGALGSIIGQEITHGFGEHGAMYDDRGKLVEWWTRQTHRKFITGSRCLLEQYDLFSNPVTGKKLSINGTLEINIADNAGLRQAFKAYRVYMIKYEELYGMYAIPGTEPYTMDQIFFIAYALSRCEVARKRSMYSYLNPRETTPSRYRTIVPLMNFERFSEAFGCRVGTIMNPEQKCIVW
;
A
#
# COMPACT_ATOMS: atom_id res chain seq x y z
N MET A 1 93.46 -54.85 34.61
CA MET A 1 93.50 -53.47 34.10
C MET A 1 92.52 -53.37 32.95
N ILE A 2 91.54 -52.49 33.11
CA ILE A 2 90.32 -52.37 32.31
C ILE A 2 90.62 -51.49 31.08
N GLN A 3 90.29 -51.98 29.89
CA GLN A 3 90.31 -51.22 28.64
C GLN A 3 89.12 -50.24 28.57
N PRO A 4 89.30 -48.99 28.11
CA PRO A 4 88.18 -48.11 27.80
C PRO A 4 88.09 -47.89 26.28
N ALA A 5 87.05 -48.45 25.66
CA ALA A 5 86.51 -47.97 24.39
C ALA A 5 85.05 -48.40 24.35
N THR A 6 84.10 -47.46 24.33
CA THR A 6 82.69 -47.58 23.86
C THR A 6 81.76 -46.51 24.48
N LYS A 7 82.02 -45.23 24.21
CA LYS A 7 81.00 -44.17 24.41
C LYS A 7 80.77 -43.26 23.20
N ALA A 8 81.74 -43.16 22.28
CA ALA A 8 81.60 -42.34 21.07
C ALA A 8 80.77 -43.03 19.97
N ASP A 9 80.94 -44.34 19.77
CA ASP A 9 80.26 -45.07 18.67
C ASP A 9 78.74 -45.21 18.86
N ASN A 10 78.28 -45.31 20.11
CA ASN A 10 76.84 -45.37 20.41
C ASN A 10 76.13 -44.04 20.14
N PHE A 11 76.81 -42.89 20.31
CA PHE A 11 76.21 -41.58 20.06
C PHE A 11 76.02 -41.34 18.55
N LEU A 12 77.03 -41.69 17.75
CA LEU A 12 76.98 -41.53 16.30
C LEU A 12 75.90 -42.42 15.68
N ASN A 13 75.79 -43.68 16.10
CA ASN A 13 74.74 -44.60 15.63
C ASN A 13 73.35 -44.10 16.03
N THR A 14 73.17 -43.56 17.23
CA THR A 14 71.88 -43.00 17.66
C THR A 14 71.49 -41.77 16.83
N CYS A 15 72.43 -40.87 16.55
CA CYS A 15 72.19 -39.71 15.67
C CYS A 15 71.83 -40.12 14.23
N VAL A 16 72.54 -41.10 13.66
CA VAL A 16 72.25 -41.62 12.31
C VAL A 16 70.85 -42.25 12.25
N THR A 17 70.47 -42.99 13.29
CA THR A 17 69.13 -43.61 13.37
C THR A 17 68.03 -42.54 13.47
N ILE A 18 68.22 -41.49 14.28
CA ILE A 18 67.26 -40.39 14.43
C ILE A 18 67.09 -39.62 13.11
N VAL A 19 68.21 -39.33 12.42
CA VAL A 19 68.16 -38.65 11.11
C VAL A 19 67.46 -39.52 10.06
N ALA A 20 67.72 -40.82 10.04
CA ALA A 20 67.03 -41.75 9.14
C ALA A 20 65.53 -41.81 9.40
N VAL A 21 65.10 -41.85 10.68
CA VAL A 21 63.68 -41.83 11.06
C VAL A 21 63.02 -40.51 10.66
N LEU A 22 63.69 -39.37 10.88
CA LEU A 22 63.17 -38.06 10.48
C LEU A 22 62.97 -37.96 8.97
N ILE A 23 63.93 -38.46 8.18
CA ILE A 23 63.82 -38.50 6.71
C ILE A 23 62.61 -39.34 6.27
N VAL A 24 62.44 -40.53 6.85
CA VAL A 24 61.30 -41.41 6.55
C VAL A 24 59.97 -40.74 6.91
N VAL A 25 59.88 -40.10 8.07
CA VAL A 25 58.67 -39.36 8.48
C VAL A 25 58.37 -38.20 7.52
N THR A 26 59.39 -37.41 7.12
CA THR A 26 59.18 -36.34 6.14
C THR A 26 58.73 -36.84 4.77
N LEU A 27 59.25 -37.98 4.31
CA LEU A 27 58.83 -38.59 3.04
C LEU A 27 57.40 -39.10 3.11
N ILE A 28 56.98 -39.69 4.24
CA ILE A 28 55.59 -40.13 4.46
C ILE A 28 54.65 -38.91 4.46
N VAL A 29 55.00 -37.83 5.16
CA VAL A 29 54.18 -36.60 5.22
C VAL A 29 54.09 -35.95 3.84
N MET A 30 55.20 -35.87 3.08
CA MET A 30 55.15 -35.39 1.69
C MET A 30 54.27 -36.28 0.80
N GLY A 31 54.33 -37.60 0.98
CA GLY A 31 53.45 -38.54 0.29
C GLY A 31 51.97 -38.29 0.56
N PHE A 32 51.59 -38.05 1.83
CA PHE A 32 50.21 -37.70 2.20
C PHE A 32 49.76 -36.35 1.64
N ILE A 33 50.64 -35.35 1.61
CA ILE A 33 50.34 -34.03 1.01
C ILE A 33 50.13 -34.17 -0.50
N LEU A 34 51.00 -34.93 -1.19
CA LEU A 34 50.87 -35.17 -2.63
C LEU A 34 49.58 -35.93 -2.97
N LEU A 35 49.21 -36.95 -2.18
CA LEU A 35 47.95 -37.68 -2.35
C LEU A 35 46.73 -36.78 -2.15
N LYS A 36 46.74 -35.88 -1.15
CA LYS A 36 45.68 -34.88 -0.96
C LYS A 36 45.64 -33.87 -2.10
N CYS A 37 46.78 -33.39 -2.59
CA CYS A 37 46.83 -32.47 -3.73
C CYS A 37 46.28 -33.14 -5.00
N PHE A 38 46.59 -34.41 -5.24
CA PHE A 38 46.07 -35.16 -6.39
C PHE A 38 44.55 -35.35 -6.29
N SER A 39 44.03 -35.66 -5.10
CA SER A 39 42.59 -35.76 -4.85
C SER A 39 41.86 -34.42 -5.04
N ILE A 40 42.45 -33.31 -4.57
CA ILE A 40 41.89 -31.96 -4.78
C ILE A 40 41.93 -31.58 -6.26
N GLN A 41 42.99 -31.93 -6.98
CA GLN A 41 43.11 -31.64 -8.41
C GLN A 41 42.14 -32.46 -9.26
N GLU A 42 41.86 -33.71 -8.88
CA GLU A 42 40.84 -34.52 -9.55
C GLU A 42 39.41 -34.00 -9.27
N VAL A 43 39.14 -33.54 -8.04
CA VAL A 43 37.87 -32.87 -7.70
C VAL A 43 37.73 -31.54 -8.44
N CYS A 44 38.78 -30.72 -8.51
CA CYS A 44 38.79 -29.48 -9.29
C CYS A 44 38.60 -29.76 -10.78
N ASN A 45 39.26 -30.77 -11.36
CA ASN A 45 39.08 -31.12 -12.76
C ASN A 45 37.68 -31.65 -13.06
N ARG A 46 37.08 -32.46 -12.18
CA ARG A 46 35.67 -32.88 -12.31
C ARG A 46 34.70 -31.71 -12.17
N THR A 47 35.05 -30.72 -11.35
CA THR A 47 34.24 -29.48 -11.20
C THR A 47 34.38 -28.60 -12.45
N ILE A 48 35.56 -28.50 -13.05
CA ILE A 48 35.84 -27.74 -14.27
C ILE A 48 35.20 -28.39 -15.50
N THR A 49 35.22 -29.73 -15.63
CA THR A 49 34.50 -30.42 -16.72
C THR A 49 32.99 -30.38 -16.52
N ALA A 50 32.47 -30.42 -15.28
CA ALA A 50 31.07 -30.14 -15.01
C ALA A 50 30.68 -28.68 -15.29
N TYR A 51 31.59 -27.72 -15.10
CA TYR A 51 31.40 -26.32 -15.48
C TYR A 51 31.45 -26.10 -17.00
N GLY A 52 32.27 -26.87 -17.72
CA GLY A 52 32.43 -26.79 -19.17
C GLY A 52 31.18 -27.19 -19.96
N ASP A 53 30.34 -28.08 -19.40
CA ASP A 53 29.07 -28.53 -20.01
C ASP A 53 27.83 -27.72 -19.56
N MET A 54 27.97 -26.74 -18.66
CA MET A 54 26.87 -25.90 -18.15
C MET A 54 26.65 -24.60 -18.92
N ASN A 55 27.23 -24.42 -20.11
CA ASN A 55 27.15 -23.17 -20.86
C ASN A 55 25.88 -23.04 -21.74
N THR A 56 24.80 -23.74 -21.39
CA THR A 56 23.49 -23.53 -22.01
C THR A 56 22.59 -22.81 -21.00
N SER A 57 22.47 -21.47 -21.11
CA SER A 57 21.46 -20.76 -20.32
C SER A 57 20.09 -21.36 -20.64
N LEU A 58 19.40 -21.93 -19.66
CA LEU A 58 18.08 -22.49 -19.90
C LEU A 58 17.11 -21.36 -20.28
N SER A 59 16.41 -21.49 -21.40
CA SER A 59 15.31 -20.60 -21.79
C SER A 59 14.09 -20.86 -20.90
N CYS A 60 13.53 -19.81 -20.30
CA CYS A 60 12.26 -19.93 -19.57
C CYS A 60 11.08 -20.10 -20.55
N GLU A 61 10.54 -21.31 -20.62
CA GLU A 61 9.47 -21.67 -21.55
C GLU A 61 8.05 -21.60 -20.96
N SER A 62 7.91 -21.12 -19.73
CA SER A 62 6.61 -21.05 -19.07
C SER A 62 5.70 -20.00 -19.71
N ASP A 63 4.39 -20.19 -19.55
CA ASP A 63 3.38 -19.24 -20.02
C ASP A 63 3.56 -17.87 -19.35
N GLU A 64 4.08 -17.85 -18.12
CA GLU A 64 4.37 -16.62 -17.38
C GLU A 64 5.53 -15.84 -17.99
N CYS A 65 6.62 -16.52 -18.33
CA CYS A 65 7.76 -15.91 -19.02
C CYS A 65 7.36 -15.39 -20.40
N LYS A 66 6.53 -16.14 -21.14
CA LYS A 66 5.98 -15.70 -22.44
C LYS A 66 5.07 -14.49 -22.31
N ALA A 67 4.15 -14.49 -21.36
CA ALA A 67 3.26 -13.36 -21.09
C ALA A 67 4.04 -12.09 -20.68
N TYR A 68 5.13 -12.26 -19.93
CA TYR A 68 5.98 -11.15 -19.57
C TYR A 68 6.75 -10.58 -20.76
N ALA A 69 7.37 -11.43 -21.59
CA ALA A 69 8.05 -10.99 -22.80
C ALA A 69 7.11 -10.18 -23.71
N LEU A 70 5.84 -10.62 -23.81
CA LEU A 70 4.80 -9.86 -24.51
C LEU A 70 4.50 -8.51 -23.81
N THR A 71 4.43 -8.48 -22.48
CA THR A 71 4.18 -7.26 -21.71
C THR A 71 5.32 -6.25 -21.87
N MET A 72 6.58 -6.67 -21.80
CA MET A 72 7.74 -5.79 -22.04
C MET A 72 7.72 -5.22 -23.46
N ARG A 73 7.48 -6.06 -24.47
CA ARG A 73 7.37 -5.62 -25.87
C ARG A 73 6.20 -4.64 -26.06
N ALA A 74 5.06 -4.92 -25.46
CA ALA A 74 3.87 -4.07 -25.53
C ALA A 74 4.07 -2.72 -24.81
N SER A 75 4.92 -2.68 -23.78
CA SER A 75 5.24 -1.46 -23.04
C SER A 75 6.04 -0.46 -23.88
N LYS A 76 6.68 -0.93 -24.97
CA LYS A 76 7.48 -0.11 -25.90
C LYS A 76 8.44 0.81 -25.13
N LEU A 77 9.34 0.18 -24.37
CA LEU A 77 10.37 0.88 -23.61
C LEU A 77 11.00 1.97 -24.49
N ASP A 78 11.06 3.18 -23.98
CA ASP A 78 11.55 4.34 -24.71
C ASP A 78 13.06 4.28 -24.86
N PHE A 79 13.59 4.87 -25.94
CA PHE A 79 15.02 5.04 -26.14
C PHE A 79 15.62 6.11 -25.22
N GLN A 80 14.81 6.80 -24.41
CA GLN A 80 15.31 7.70 -23.38
C GLN A 80 16.25 6.96 -22.41
N GLU A 81 17.35 7.61 -22.06
CA GLU A 81 18.39 7.01 -21.23
C GLU A 81 17.84 6.71 -19.82
N ALA A 82 17.97 5.45 -19.40
CA ALA A 82 17.49 4.95 -18.10
C ALA A 82 18.03 5.76 -16.91
N CYS A 83 19.21 6.36 -17.06
CA CYS A 83 19.88 7.13 -16.02
C CYS A 83 19.45 8.60 -15.93
N GLU A 84 18.71 9.10 -16.93
CA GLU A 84 18.15 10.46 -16.96
C GLU A 84 16.69 10.47 -16.50
N ASP A 85 15.88 9.53 -17.00
CA ASP A 85 14.47 9.41 -16.62
C ASP A 85 13.99 7.98 -16.75
N PHE A 86 14.15 7.22 -15.67
CA PHE A 86 13.76 5.81 -15.69
C PHE A 86 12.25 5.60 -15.86
N TYR A 87 11.42 6.53 -15.39
CA TYR A 87 9.97 6.41 -15.56
C TYR A 87 9.57 6.63 -17.01
N GLU A 88 10.14 7.62 -17.71
CA GLU A 88 9.87 7.78 -19.14
C GLU A 88 10.49 6.64 -19.97
N HIS A 89 11.68 6.16 -19.62
CA HIS A 89 12.29 4.98 -20.23
C HIS A 89 11.35 3.75 -20.18
N VAL A 90 10.70 3.52 -19.05
CA VAL A 90 9.85 2.33 -18.87
C VAL A 90 8.39 2.56 -19.27
N CYS A 91 7.80 3.68 -18.85
CA CYS A 91 6.38 3.98 -19.02
C CYS A 91 6.07 4.89 -20.21
N GLY A 92 7.05 5.49 -20.89
CA GLY A 92 6.80 6.45 -21.98
C GLY A 92 6.00 5.86 -23.14
N GLY A 93 6.37 4.68 -23.61
CA GLY A 93 5.62 3.97 -24.65
C GLY A 93 4.20 3.60 -24.23
N TRP A 94 4.04 3.12 -22.99
CA TRP A 94 2.74 2.81 -22.40
C TRP A 94 1.86 4.06 -22.29
N THR A 95 2.37 5.14 -21.70
CA THR A 95 1.60 6.38 -21.46
C THR A 95 1.14 7.04 -22.76
N ARG A 96 1.93 6.98 -23.85
CA ARG A 96 1.55 7.51 -25.17
C ARG A 96 0.40 6.75 -25.84
N THR A 97 0.25 5.46 -25.53
CA THR A 97 -0.80 4.61 -26.11
C THR A 97 -1.99 4.39 -25.17
N ALA A 98 -1.79 4.62 -23.87
CA ALA A 98 -2.79 4.47 -22.83
C ALA A 98 -3.95 5.46 -23.01
N LYS A 99 -5.15 4.93 -23.20
CA LYS A 99 -6.39 5.70 -23.26
C LYS A 99 -7.10 5.67 -21.92
N VAL A 100 -7.14 6.80 -21.22
CA VAL A 100 -7.96 6.95 -20.00
C VAL A 100 -9.43 6.81 -20.39
N ALA A 101 -10.15 5.91 -19.71
CA ALA A 101 -11.56 5.70 -19.98
C ALA A 101 -12.37 7.00 -19.82
N PRO A 102 -13.46 7.20 -20.59
CA PRO A 102 -14.26 8.43 -20.53
C PRO A 102 -14.77 8.77 -19.12
N ASP A 103 -15.12 7.75 -18.34
CA ASP A 103 -15.65 7.86 -16.97
C ASP A 103 -14.57 7.94 -15.89
N GLU A 104 -13.28 7.88 -16.26
CA GLU A 104 -12.16 7.83 -15.33
C GLU A 104 -11.28 9.07 -15.38
N VAL A 105 -10.64 9.31 -14.23
CA VAL A 105 -9.82 10.49 -13.94
C VAL A 105 -8.35 10.24 -14.29
N PHE A 106 -7.92 8.98 -14.17
CA PHE A 106 -6.60 8.47 -14.50
C PHE A 106 -6.71 7.00 -14.91
N LYS A 107 -5.64 6.49 -15.51
CA LYS A 107 -5.45 5.09 -15.85
C LYS A 107 -4.11 4.63 -15.29
N SER A 108 -4.11 3.46 -14.67
CA SER A 108 -2.90 2.78 -14.21
C SER A 108 -3.10 1.27 -14.34
N VAL A 109 -2.02 0.49 -14.28
CA VAL A 109 -2.08 -0.99 -14.28
C VAL A 109 -3.03 -1.47 -13.17
N ALA A 110 -2.89 -0.91 -11.97
CA ALA A 110 -3.74 -1.23 -10.84
C ALA A 110 -5.22 -0.88 -11.07
N ARG A 111 -5.51 0.25 -11.72
CA ARG A 111 -6.88 0.69 -12.00
C ARG A 111 -7.56 -0.19 -13.06
N ASP A 112 -6.83 -0.57 -14.10
CA ASP A 112 -7.33 -1.45 -15.15
C ASP A 112 -7.70 -2.83 -14.59
N MET A 113 -6.84 -3.41 -13.75
CA MET A 113 -7.10 -4.67 -13.07
C MET A 113 -8.33 -4.58 -12.16
N ARG A 114 -8.45 -3.50 -11.36
CA ARG A 114 -9.63 -3.26 -10.52
C ARG A 114 -10.92 -3.19 -11.35
N ARG A 115 -10.91 -2.46 -12.47
CA ARG A 115 -12.08 -2.35 -13.35
C ARG A 115 -12.50 -3.70 -13.91
N ALA A 116 -11.54 -4.51 -14.33
CA ALA A 116 -11.82 -5.86 -14.84
C ALA A 116 -12.30 -6.83 -13.74
N VAL A 117 -12.03 -6.56 -12.47
CA VAL A 117 -12.62 -7.27 -11.32
C VAL A 117 -14.03 -6.76 -11.02
N GLU A 118 -14.24 -5.44 -11.08
CA GLU A 118 -15.58 -4.83 -10.94
C GLU A 118 -16.57 -5.41 -11.97
N ASP A 119 -16.14 -5.57 -13.22
CA ASP A 119 -16.98 -6.14 -14.29
C ASP A 119 -17.33 -7.63 -14.03
N GLN A 120 -16.38 -8.42 -13.49
CA GLN A 120 -16.63 -9.81 -13.09
C GLN A 120 -17.59 -9.91 -11.91
N ILE A 121 -17.43 -9.05 -10.91
CA ILE A 121 -18.33 -8.99 -9.75
C ILE A 121 -19.75 -8.62 -10.22
N SER A 122 -19.88 -7.66 -11.14
CA SER A 122 -21.17 -7.30 -11.75
C SER A 122 -21.85 -8.52 -12.39
N GLU A 123 -21.12 -9.30 -13.19
CA GLU A 123 -21.63 -10.54 -13.81
C GLU A 123 -22.08 -11.56 -12.75
N ILE A 124 -21.27 -11.79 -11.71
CA ILE A 124 -21.59 -12.74 -10.64
C ILE A 124 -22.85 -12.31 -9.88
N LEU A 125 -22.93 -11.05 -9.46
CA LEU A 125 -24.07 -10.53 -8.69
C LEU A 125 -25.36 -10.51 -9.52
N ASN A 126 -25.27 -10.23 -10.82
CA ASN A 126 -26.42 -10.26 -11.71
C ASN A 126 -26.97 -11.69 -11.93
N ASN A 127 -26.09 -12.68 -11.95
CA ASN A 127 -26.45 -14.09 -12.18
C ASN A 127 -26.76 -14.87 -10.89
N THR A 128 -26.60 -14.24 -9.72
CA THR A 128 -26.88 -14.90 -8.44
C THR A 128 -28.40 -14.95 -8.21
N VAL A 129 -28.93 -16.16 -8.02
CA VAL A 129 -30.36 -16.38 -7.80
C VAL A 129 -30.75 -15.95 -6.38
N ILE A 130 -31.69 -15.02 -6.30
CA ILE A 130 -32.19 -14.48 -5.03
C ILE A 130 -33.42 -15.27 -4.57
N SER A 131 -33.39 -15.75 -3.33
CA SER A 131 -34.60 -16.19 -2.62
C SER A 131 -35.18 -15.03 -1.81
N TYR A 132 -36.51 -14.96 -1.68
CA TYR A 132 -37.18 -13.95 -0.86
C TYR A 132 -37.35 -14.36 0.62
N ARG A 133 -37.07 -15.63 0.96
CA ARG A 133 -37.05 -16.16 2.33
C ARG A 133 -35.67 -16.76 2.61
N ASP A 134 -35.15 -16.48 3.80
CA ASP A 134 -33.89 -17.04 4.32
C ASP A 134 -32.69 -16.81 3.38
N GLN A 135 -32.42 -15.54 3.06
CA GLN A 135 -31.31 -15.16 2.20
C GLN A 135 -29.96 -15.46 2.86
N THR A 136 -29.11 -16.18 2.14
CA THR A 136 -27.68 -16.26 2.47
C THR A 136 -27.02 -14.89 2.31
N ALA A 137 -25.87 -14.67 2.93
CA ALA A 137 -25.06 -13.47 2.78
C ALA A 137 -24.73 -13.15 1.32
N ALA A 138 -24.47 -14.19 0.52
CA ALA A 138 -24.26 -14.07 -0.92
C ALA A 138 -25.52 -13.56 -1.65
N GLN A 139 -26.70 -14.06 -1.28
CA GLN A 139 -27.98 -13.59 -1.84
C GLN A 139 -28.33 -12.18 -1.38
N LYS A 140 -28.02 -11.81 -0.12
CA LYS A 140 -28.13 -10.43 0.38
C LYS A 140 -27.25 -9.47 -0.43
N ALA A 141 -26.01 -9.86 -0.76
CA ALA A 141 -25.13 -9.07 -1.61
C ALA A 141 -25.68 -8.89 -3.04
N ALA A 142 -26.22 -9.95 -3.64
CA ALA A 142 -26.89 -9.88 -4.94
C ALA A 142 -28.16 -9.02 -4.89
N ALA A 143 -28.97 -9.15 -3.84
CA ALA A 143 -30.16 -8.33 -3.61
C ALA A 143 -29.82 -6.85 -3.42
N LEU A 144 -28.75 -6.54 -2.69
CA LEU A 144 -28.23 -5.18 -2.55
C LEU A 144 -27.78 -4.61 -3.89
N TYR A 145 -27.11 -5.41 -4.73
CA TYR A 145 -26.68 -5.00 -6.05
C TYR A 145 -27.86 -4.75 -7.01
N GLN A 146 -28.84 -5.65 -7.04
CA GLN A 146 -30.02 -5.52 -7.92
C GLN A 146 -30.98 -4.44 -7.42
N GLY A 147 -31.14 -4.31 -6.11
CA GLY A 147 -31.90 -3.26 -5.44
C GLY A 147 -31.09 -1.98 -5.23
N CYS A 148 -29.89 -1.87 -5.81
CA CYS A 148 -28.99 -0.73 -5.62
C CYS A 148 -29.63 0.55 -6.15
N ILE A 149 -30.29 1.23 -5.24
CA ILE A 149 -30.37 2.68 -5.19
C ILE A 149 -29.15 3.03 -4.35
N ASN A 150 -28.18 3.70 -4.96
CA ASN A 150 -26.89 3.92 -4.34
C ASN A 150 -27.08 4.67 -2.99
N ILE A 151 -26.89 4.01 -1.85
CA ILE A 151 -27.10 4.60 -0.52
C ILE A 151 -25.95 4.13 0.36
N GLU A 152 -24.83 4.83 0.24
CA GLU A 152 -23.88 4.94 1.33
C GLU A 152 -23.92 6.38 1.84
N LEU A 153 -24.41 6.58 3.06
CA LEU A 153 -24.57 7.89 3.66
C LEU A 153 -23.52 8.14 4.73
N ARG A 154 -22.25 8.20 4.32
CA ARG A 154 -21.24 8.84 5.17
C ARG A 154 -21.34 10.35 4.99
N LEU A 155 -22.28 10.94 5.72
CA LEU A 155 -22.52 12.38 5.73
C LEU A 155 -21.87 13.03 6.95
N ASP A 156 -20.69 13.59 6.77
CA ASP A 156 -20.06 14.51 7.71
C ASP A 156 -20.12 15.95 7.15
N ALA A 157 -20.92 16.81 7.80
CA ALA A 157 -21.08 18.20 7.38
C ALA A 157 -20.27 19.16 8.26
N LEU A 158 -20.51 19.13 9.58
CA LEU A 158 -19.87 20.03 10.54
C LEU A 158 -18.81 19.33 11.40
N VAL A 159 -19.04 18.06 11.71
CA VAL A 159 -18.15 17.21 12.50
C VAL A 159 -18.16 15.81 11.88
N SER A 160 -17.01 15.16 11.90
CA SER A 160 -16.90 13.74 11.58
C SER A 160 -16.97 12.95 12.88
N VAL A 161 -17.78 11.89 12.90
CA VAL A 161 -17.88 10.94 14.01
C VAL A 161 -17.62 9.56 13.46
N THR A 162 -16.63 8.89 14.01
CA THR A 162 -16.22 7.56 13.56
C THR A 162 -15.88 6.68 14.74
N ALA A 163 -16.31 5.42 14.71
CA ALA A 163 -15.87 4.43 15.69
C ALA A 163 -14.58 3.78 15.19
N HIS A 164 -13.53 3.81 16.00
CA HIS A 164 -12.27 3.10 15.73
C HIS A 164 -11.77 2.42 17.02
N LEU A 165 -10.80 1.52 16.89
CA LEU A 165 -10.09 0.97 18.04
C LEU A 165 -9.44 2.10 18.85
N ASP A 166 -9.46 1.95 20.16
CA ASP A 166 -8.77 2.86 21.06
C ASP A 166 -7.26 2.65 20.94
N TYR A 167 -6.52 3.69 20.52
CA TYR A 167 -5.07 3.60 20.31
C TYR A 167 -4.30 3.20 21.58
N HIS A 168 -4.85 3.48 22.78
CA HIS A 168 -4.24 3.08 24.05
C HIS A 168 -4.78 1.77 24.62
N ASN A 169 -5.89 1.25 24.07
CA ASN A 169 -6.49 -0.02 24.46
C ASN A 169 -7.09 -0.73 23.24
N SER A 170 -6.30 -1.63 22.63
CA SER A 170 -6.72 -2.36 21.44
C SER A 170 -7.85 -3.37 21.67
N GLU A 171 -8.31 -3.59 22.91
CA GLU A 171 -9.44 -4.46 23.25
C GLU A 171 -10.81 -3.76 23.19
N ARG A 172 -10.85 -2.46 22.90
CA ARG A 172 -12.11 -1.70 22.85
C ARG A 172 -12.20 -0.72 21.68
N TYR A 173 -13.44 -0.41 21.33
CA TYR A 173 -13.80 0.68 20.43
C TYR A 173 -14.07 1.97 21.19
N ILE A 174 -13.73 3.10 20.57
CA ILE A 174 -14.05 4.43 21.05
C ILE A 174 -14.44 5.33 19.87
N LEU A 175 -15.29 6.32 20.15
CA LEU A 175 -15.66 7.31 19.15
C LEU A 175 -14.57 8.37 18.99
N TYR A 176 -14.19 8.62 17.75
CA TYR A 176 -13.33 9.72 17.34
C TYR A 176 -14.20 10.82 16.75
N ILE A 177 -13.99 12.04 17.24
CA ILE A 177 -14.69 13.24 16.79
C ILE A 177 -13.67 14.19 16.16
N GLY A 178 -13.89 14.58 14.91
CA GLY A 178 -12.95 15.40 14.16
C GLY A 178 -13.60 16.41 13.23
N GLN A 179 -12.74 17.11 12.48
CA GLN A 179 -13.19 17.99 11.41
C GLN A 179 -13.83 17.18 10.25
N PRO A 180 -14.77 17.77 9.50
CA PRO A 180 -15.51 17.07 8.46
C PRO A 180 -14.72 17.01 7.13
N SER A 181 -15.23 16.20 6.20
CA SER A 181 -14.95 16.27 4.79
C SER A 181 -15.58 17.51 4.14
N PHE A 182 -15.06 17.93 2.99
CA PHE A 182 -15.57 19.09 2.23
C PHE A 182 -16.17 18.66 0.90
N GLY A 183 -17.14 19.42 0.39
CA GLY A 183 -17.82 19.13 -0.86
C GLY A 183 -16.95 19.40 -2.10
N VAL A 184 -15.83 20.09 -1.92
CA VAL A 184 -14.75 20.32 -2.89
C VAL A 184 -13.42 20.42 -2.13
N GLU A 185 -12.27 20.26 -2.79
CA GLU A 185 -10.97 20.19 -2.12
C GLU A 185 -10.70 21.41 -1.23
N THR A 186 -10.13 21.19 -0.03
CA THR A 186 -9.79 22.26 0.93
C THR A 186 -8.91 23.35 0.31
N LEU A 187 -8.01 23.00 -0.62
CA LEU A 187 -7.20 23.97 -1.36
C LEU A 187 -7.98 24.84 -2.32
N VAL A 188 -9.04 24.31 -2.91
CA VAL A 188 -9.94 25.10 -3.77
C VAL A 188 -10.67 26.13 -2.91
N LEU A 189 -11.14 25.72 -1.72
CA LEU A 189 -11.84 26.59 -0.74
C LEU A 189 -10.91 27.67 -0.14
N ARG A 190 -9.71 27.29 0.30
CA ARG A 190 -8.71 28.24 0.84
C ARG A 190 -8.12 29.12 -0.26
N GLY A 191 -7.88 28.55 -1.44
CA GLY A 191 -7.33 29.24 -2.60
C GLY A 191 -8.35 30.02 -3.43
N ARG A 192 -9.55 30.32 -2.90
CA ARG A 192 -10.73 30.77 -3.65
C ARG A 192 -10.55 31.99 -4.57
N TYR A 193 -9.54 32.82 -4.32
CA TYR A 193 -9.21 34.00 -5.12
C TYR A 193 -8.08 33.77 -6.15
N ARG A 194 -7.47 32.58 -6.18
CA ARG A 194 -6.36 32.25 -7.06
C ARG A 194 -6.84 31.43 -8.26
N THR A 195 -6.28 31.68 -9.44
CA THR A 195 -6.45 30.81 -10.61
C THR A 195 -5.60 29.54 -10.43
N PRO A 196 -6.10 28.33 -10.75
CA PRO A 196 -7.39 28.01 -11.37
C PRO A 196 -8.57 27.81 -10.40
N PHE A 197 -8.34 27.85 -9.09
CA PHE A 197 -9.33 27.51 -8.05
C PHE A 197 -10.59 28.37 -8.08
N PHE A 198 -10.47 29.67 -8.37
CA PHE A 198 -11.62 30.55 -8.57
C PHE A 198 -12.62 30.00 -9.60
N ARG A 199 -12.11 29.46 -10.72
CA ARG A 199 -12.97 28.91 -11.78
C ARG A 199 -13.62 27.59 -11.36
N ILE A 200 -12.93 26.77 -10.56
CA ILE A 200 -13.49 25.53 -10.00
C ILE A 200 -14.63 25.88 -9.02
N LEU A 201 -14.43 26.84 -8.12
CA LEU A 201 -15.47 27.30 -7.20
C LEU A 201 -16.67 27.91 -7.91
N HIS A 202 -16.44 28.66 -8.99
CA HIS A 202 -17.56 29.17 -9.79
C HIS A 202 -18.41 28.01 -10.36
N ARG A 203 -17.78 26.94 -10.85
CA ARG A 203 -18.49 25.75 -11.31
C ARG A 203 -19.16 24.98 -10.17
N TYR A 204 -18.57 25.00 -8.99
CA TYR A 204 -19.17 24.42 -7.78
C TYR A 204 -20.43 25.19 -7.38
N LYS A 205 -20.40 26.53 -7.34
CA LYS A 205 -21.59 27.37 -7.13
C LYS A 205 -22.70 27.08 -8.14
N LEU A 206 -22.35 26.96 -9.43
CA LEU A 206 -23.32 26.60 -10.47
C LEU A 206 -23.93 25.20 -10.28
N TYR A 207 -23.18 24.27 -9.69
CA TYR A 207 -23.69 22.95 -9.36
C TYR A 207 -24.71 23.04 -8.21
N ILE A 208 -24.37 23.73 -7.11
CA ILE A 208 -25.29 23.97 -5.99
C ILE A 208 -26.55 24.67 -6.47
N TYR A 209 -26.41 25.73 -7.25
CA TYR A 209 -27.53 26.52 -7.78
C TYR A 209 -28.49 25.67 -8.62
N ARG A 210 -27.96 24.83 -9.53
CA ARG A 210 -28.80 23.92 -10.32
C ARG A 210 -29.55 22.92 -9.46
N CYS A 211 -28.91 22.37 -8.44
CA CYS A 211 -29.56 21.47 -7.50
C CYS A 211 -30.65 22.19 -6.69
N ALA A 212 -30.42 23.43 -6.26
CA ALA A 212 -31.42 24.23 -5.58
C ALA A 212 -32.65 24.48 -6.48
N LEU A 213 -32.46 24.79 -7.76
CA LEU A 213 -33.57 24.93 -8.71
C LEU A 213 -34.34 23.61 -8.91
N LEU A 214 -33.65 22.46 -8.93
CA LEU A 214 -34.32 21.15 -8.99
C LEU A 214 -35.17 20.85 -7.76
N LEU A 215 -34.86 21.48 -6.62
CA LEU A 215 -35.62 21.39 -5.37
C LEU A 215 -36.70 22.49 -5.26
N GLY A 216 -36.92 23.29 -6.31
CA GLY A 216 -37.97 24.31 -6.35
C GLY A 216 -37.56 25.70 -5.86
N ALA A 217 -36.26 25.96 -5.65
CA ALA A 217 -35.80 27.30 -5.26
C ALA A 217 -35.98 28.33 -6.40
N ASN A 218 -36.16 29.60 -6.03
CA ASN A 218 -36.28 30.72 -6.97
C ASN A 218 -34.91 31.41 -7.24
N VAL A 219 -34.91 32.53 -7.96
CA VAL A 219 -33.69 33.27 -8.32
C VAL A 219 -32.87 33.80 -7.13
N ALA A 220 -33.48 33.98 -5.94
CA ALA A 220 -32.77 34.35 -4.71
C ALA A 220 -31.84 33.22 -4.21
N ALA A 221 -31.92 32.02 -4.79
CA ALA A 221 -31.00 30.92 -4.50
C ALA A 221 -29.54 31.27 -4.79
N ALA A 222 -29.25 32.27 -5.65
CA ALA A 222 -27.87 32.68 -5.93
C ALA A 222 -27.14 33.21 -4.68
N ASP A 223 -27.82 33.99 -3.85
CA ASP A 223 -27.25 34.54 -2.61
C ASP A 223 -27.06 33.44 -1.57
N ILE A 224 -28.06 32.56 -1.41
CA ILE A 224 -27.97 31.38 -0.55
C ILE A 224 -26.78 30.48 -0.95
N VAL A 225 -26.57 30.26 -2.26
CA VAL A 225 -25.42 29.50 -2.79
C VAL A 225 -24.10 30.18 -2.45
N ASN A 226 -24.04 31.51 -2.51
CA ASN A 226 -22.84 32.26 -2.11
C ASN A 226 -22.57 32.07 -0.62
N ASP A 227 -23.59 32.14 0.22
CA ASP A 227 -23.47 31.94 1.67
C ASP A 227 -23.02 30.52 2.02
N ILE A 228 -23.59 29.49 1.38
CA ILE A 228 -23.18 28.08 1.53
C ILE A 228 -21.68 27.93 1.23
N VAL A 229 -21.22 28.43 0.07
CA VAL A 229 -19.80 28.27 -0.33
C VAL A 229 -18.87 29.13 0.53
N ASN A 230 -19.32 30.32 0.96
CA ASN A 230 -18.54 31.17 1.85
C ASN A 230 -18.40 30.53 3.24
N PHE A 231 -19.47 29.92 3.76
CA PHE A 231 -19.47 29.18 5.01
C PHE A 231 -18.56 27.95 4.93
N GLU A 232 -18.67 27.15 3.87
CA GLU A 232 -17.79 26.00 3.66
C GLU A 232 -16.31 26.43 3.58
N ALA A 233 -16.03 27.57 2.95
CA ALA A 233 -14.68 28.13 2.94
C ALA A 233 -14.24 28.56 4.36
N LYS A 234 -15.10 29.20 5.17
CA LYS A 234 -14.79 29.51 6.58
C LYS A 234 -14.47 28.23 7.36
N LEU A 235 -15.24 27.16 7.18
CA LEU A 235 -14.96 25.84 7.77
C LEU A 235 -13.58 25.32 7.36
N ALA A 236 -13.29 25.32 6.05
CA ALA A 236 -12.00 24.91 5.53
C ALA A 236 -10.84 25.75 6.08
N TYR A 237 -11.04 27.03 6.37
CA TYR A 237 -10.01 27.90 6.96
C TYR A 237 -9.73 27.60 8.43
N ILE A 238 -10.75 27.24 9.22
CA ILE A 238 -10.56 26.93 10.65
C ILE A 238 -10.02 25.51 10.87
N SER A 239 -10.20 24.61 9.90
CA SER A 239 -9.68 23.24 9.92
C SER A 239 -8.16 23.17 9.95
N GLU A 240 -7.65 22.14 10.58
CA GLU A 240 -6.23 21.90 10.72
C GLU A 240 -5.69 21.21 9.45
N PRO A 241 -4.45 21.54 9.04
CA PRO A 241 -3.85 20.89 7.89
C PRO A 241 -3.63 19.40 8.18
N PRO A 242 -3.70 18.53 7.15
CA PRO A 242 -3.41 17.09 7.27
C PRO A 242 -2.13 16.71 8.00
N THR A 243 -1.12 17.58 7.93
CA THR A 243 0.21 17.35 8.49
C THR A 243 0.21 17.17 10.00
N GLU A 244 -0.79 17.70 10.72
CA GLU A 244 -0.85 17.56 12.18
C GLU A 244 -1.41 16.20 12.63
N VAL A 245 -1.99 15.41 11.72
CA VAL A 245 -2.45 14.02 11.97
C VAL A 245 -1.31 12.99 11.83
N ARG A 246 -0.07 13.45 11.62
CA ARG A 246 1.11 12.58 11.52
C ARG A 246 1.48 11.90 12.83
N ASN A 247 1.15 12.53 13.96
CA ASN A 247 1.35 11.95 15.28
C ASN A 247 -0.01 11.53 15.87
N PRO A 248 -0.36 10.22 15.89
CA PRO A 248 -1.53 9.71 16.57
C PRO A 248 -1.66 10.19 18.02
N GLN A 249 -0.55 10.43 18.73
CA GLN A 249 -0.62 10.99 20.09
C GLN A 249 -1.12 12.43 20.11
N SER A 250 -0.78 13.27 19.12
CA SER A 250 -1.23 14.67 19.12
C SER A 250 -2.71 14.82 18.80
N VAL A 251 -3.28 13.86 18.07
CA VAL A 251 -4.72 13.81 17.77
C VAL A 251 -5.49 12.96 18.79
N TYR A 252 -4.83 12.29 19.73
CA TYR A 252 -5.51 11.54 20.78
C TYR A 252 -5.79 12.45 21.98
N ASN A 253 -6.91 13.15 21.97
CA ASN A 253 -7.36 13.96 23.11
C ASN A 253 -8.60 13.30 23.73
N LEU A 254 -8.37 12.39 24.68
CA LEU A 254 -9.44 11.72 25.41
C LEU A 254 -10.16 12.72 26.32
N MET A 255 -11.48 12.83 26.16
CA MET A 255 -12.33 13.73 26.94
C MET A 255 -13.64 13.03 27.30
N SER A 256 -14.17 13.28 28.50
CA SER A 256 -15.54 12.87 28.80
C SER A 256 -16.54 13.72 28.04
N LEU A 257 -17.73 13.19 27.78
CA LEU A 257 -18.80 13.93 27.12
C LEU A 257 -19.24 15.15 27.93
N LYS A 258 -19.17 15.08 29.26
CA LYS A 258 -19.33 16.24 30.15
C LYS A 258 -18.34 17.37 29.86
N MET A 259 -17.05 17.05 29.69
CA MET A 259 -16.03 18.05 29.37
C MET A 259 -16.24 18.62 27.96
N LEU A 260 -16.63 17.78 27.01
CA LEU A 260 -16.87 18.19 25.63
C LEU A 260 -18.10 19.12 25.52
N GLU A 261 -19.21 18.79 26.18
CA GLU A 261 -20.39 19.67 26.27
C GLU A 261 -20.06 21.00 26.95
N GLY A 262 -19.28 20.98 28.03
CA GLY A 262 -18.84 22.21 28.69
C GLY A 262 -17.94 23.09 27.81
N ALA A 263 -17.07 22.48 27.00
CA ALA A 263 -16.17 23.20 26.10
C ALA A 263 -16.87 23.77 24.86
N ILE A 264 -17.92 23.09 24.38
CA ILE A 264 -18.64 23.40 23.13
C ILE A 264 -20.14 23.24 23.37
N PRO A 265 -20.76 24.21 24.06
CA PRO A 265 -22.16 24.12 24.49
C PRO A 265 -23.16 24.28 23.35
N GLU A 266 -22.74 24.78 22.18
CA GLU A 266 -23.61 24.94 21.01
C GLU A 266 -24.09 23.59 20.43
N ILE A 267 -23.42 22.49 20.77
CA ILE A 267 -23.82 21.13 20.38
C ILE A 267 -24.15 20.34 21.66
N ARG A 268 -25.37 19.81 21.73
CA ARG A 268 -25.76 18.85 22.77
C ARG A 268 -25.18 17.48 22.42
N TRP A 269 -23.91 17.23 22.77
CA TRP A 269 -23.14 16.08 22.31
C TRP A 269 -23.75 14.74 22.69
N VAL A 270 -24.20 14.57 23.94
CA VAL A 270 -24.83 13.30 24.38
C VAL A 270 -26.08 13.03 23.54
N TYR A 271 -26.93 14.05 23.38
CA TYR A 271 -28.14 13.95 22.55
C TYR A 271 -27.81 13.65 21.09
N PHE A 272 -26.83 14.34 20.51
CA PHE A 272 -26.40 14.14 19.13
C PHE A 272 -25.85 12.73 18.90
N LEU A 273 -24.93 12.27 19.75
CA LEU A 273 -24.32 10.95 19.61
C LEU A 273 -25.34 9.82 19.83
N ASN A 274 -26.27 9.97 20.78
CA ASN A 274 -27.35 9.00 20.96
C ASN A 274 -28.34 8.95 19.79
N ILE A 275 -28.46 10.02 19.00
CA ILE A 275 -29.18 9.95 17.72
C ILE A 275 -28.36 9.16 16.70
N VAL A 276 -27.07 9.46 16.57
CA VAL A 276 -26.16 8.79 15.63
C VAL A 276 -26.07 7.28 15.91
N LEU A 277 -26.07 6.89 17.18
CA LEU A 277 -25.89 5.51 17.63
C LEU A 277 -27.20 4.75 17.85
N ARG A 278 -28.35 5.37 17.58
CA ARG A 278 -29.67 4.78 17.85
C ARG A 278 -29.82 3.41 17.20
N ASP A 279 -29.40 3.29 15.96
CA ASP A 279 -29.61 2.08 15.15
C ASP A 279 -28.64 0.94 15.53
N VAL A 280 -27.57 1.25 16.26
CA VAL A 280 -26.61 0.24 16.77
C VAL A 280 -26.88 -0.15 18.23
N GLY A 281 -27.93 0.38 18.85
CA GLY A 281 -28.34 0.02 20.22
C GLY A 281 -27.38 0.48 21.31
N VAL A 282 -26.48 1.42 21.02
CA VAL A 282 -25.54 2.00 21.99
C VAL A 282 -26.11 3.32 22.53
N SER A 283 -26.15 3.46 23.85
CA SER A 283 -26.52 4.69 24.53
C SER A 283 -25.33 5.18 25.34
N LEU A 284 -25.03 6.47 25.20
CA LEU A 284 -23.98 7.18 25.92
C LEU A 284 -24.56 8.12 26.97
N ASP A 285 -23.82 8.34 28.04
CA ASP A 285 -24.08 9.33 29.08
C ASP A 285 -22.95 10.37 29.19
N LEU A 286 -23.00 11.23 30.21
CA LEU A 286 -22.04 12.31 30.37
C LEU A 286 -20.65 11.85 30.83
N ASP A 287 -20.56 10.67 31.44
CA ASP A 287 -19.32 10.10 31.98
C ASP A 287 -18.58 9.24 30.94
N ASP A 288 -19.24 8.88 29.84
CA ASP A 288 -18.61 8.25 28.69
C ASP A 288 -17.52 9.13 28.05
N HIS A 289 -16.53 8.47 27.46
CA HIS A 289 -15.34 9.11 26.91
C HIS A 289 -15.28 8.98 25.39
N VAL A 290 -14.77 10.04 24.76
CA VAL A 290 -14.54 10.12 23.31
C VAL A 290 -13.15 10.69 23.04
N VAL A 291 -12.59 10.37 21.88
CA VAL A 291 -11.33 10.94 21.41
C VAL A 291 -11.62 12.14 20.51
N VAL A 292 -11.17 13.33 20.91
CA VAL A 292 -11.30 14.54 20.10
C VAL A 292 -10.04 14.75 19.27
N MET A 293 -10.14 14.51 17.96
CA MET A 293 -8.99 14.60 17.05
C MET A 293 -8.51 16.03 16.81
N HIS A 294 -9.44 16.98 16.76
CA HIS A 294 -9.15 18.36 16.37
C HIS A 294 -9.84 19.35 17.33
N PRO A 295 -9.37 19.47 18.60
CA PRO A 295 -10.05 20.28 19.61
C PRO A 295 -10.06 21.77 19.27
N LEU A 296 -9.02 22.28 18.60
CA LEU A 296 -8.95 23.67 18.16
C LEU A 296 -9.95 23.96 17.03
N TYR A 297 -10.11 23.02 16.08
CA TYR A 297 -11.17 23.11 15.08
C TYR A 297 -12.55 23.23 15.74
N LEU A 298 -12.88 22.31 16.65
CA LEU A 298 -14.20 22.30 17.29
C LEU A 298 -14.44 23.59 18.12
N LYS A 299 -13.42 24.08 18.83
CA LYS A 299 -13.48 25.37 19.54
C LYS A 299 -13.70 26.57 18.61
N ARG A 300 -13.18 26.53 17.38
CA ARG A 300 -13.40 27.60 16.37
C ARG A 300 -14.76 27.46 15.69
N LEU A 301 -15.24 26.24 15.53
CA LEU A 301 -16.55 25.92 14.93
C LEU A 301 -17.69 26.60 15.69
N SER A 302 -17.64 26.64 17.03
CA SER A 302 -18.66 27.29 17.88
C SER A 302 -19.03 28.71 17.44
N ARG A 303 -18.06 29.49 16.94
CA ARG A 303 -18.28 30.85 16.45
C ARG A 303 -19.07 30.89 15.14
N LEU A 304 -18.90 29.88 14.29
CA LEU A 304 -19.56 29.76 13.00
C LEU A 304 -21.00 29.22 13.12
N LEU A 305 -21.31 28.48 14.20
CA LEU A 305 -22.64 27.92 14.45
C LEU A 305 -23.73 28.98 14.73
N LYS A 306 -23.34 30.24 14.96
CA LYS A 306 -24.25 31.35 15.20
C LYS A 306 -25.07 31.77 13.97
N GLU A 307 -24.58 31.50 12.75
CA GLU A 307 -25.28 31.80 11.49
C GLU A 307 -26.28 30.68 11.12
N VAL A 308 -27.31 30.48 11.95
CA VAL A 308 -28.18 29.27 11.93
C VAL A 308 -28.78 28.96 10.54
N SER A 309 -29.27 29.97 9.81
CA SER A 309 -29.84 29.77 8.47
C SER A 309 -28.81 29.29 7.45
N THR A 310 -27.61 29.88 7.45
CA THR A 310 -26.50 29.48 6.60
C THR A 310 -26.02 28.06 6.94
N VAL A 311 -25.94 27.74 8.23
CA VAL A 311 -25.57 26.41 8.72
C VAL A 311 -26.57 25.35 8.24
N ALA A 312 -27.87 25.61 8.40
CA ALA A 312 -28.93 24.71 7.94
C ALA A 312 -28.90 24.51 6.42
N ASN A 313 -28.72 25.58 5.65
CA ASN A 313 -28.58 25.52 4.19
C ASN A 313 -27.33 24.75 3.76
N TYR A 314 -26.21 24.89 4.48
CA TYR A 314 -25.00 24.13 4.22
C TYR A 314 -25.18 22.64 4.50
N ILE A 315 -25.77 22.26 5.64
CA ILE A 315 -26.09 20.87 5.97
C ILE A 315 -27.04 20.29 4.89
N GLY A 316 -28.09 21.03 4.54
CA GLY A 316 -29.02 20.66 3.47
C GLY A 316 -28.30 20.45 2.13
N TRP A 317 -27.36 21.33 1.77
CA TRP A 317 -26.53 21.14 0.59
C TRP A 317 -25.68 19.88 0.66
N ARG A 318 -25.04 19.59 1.80
CA ARG A 318 -24.24 18.36 1.96
C ARG A 318 -25.10 17.11 1.80
N ILE A 319 -26.33 17.11 2.33
CA ILE A 319 -27.32 16.05 2.09
C ILE A 319 -27.62 15.93 0.59
N VAL A 320 -27.93 17.03 -0.10
CA VAL A 320 -28.25 17.02 -1.54
C VAL A 320 -27.05 16.59 -2.39
N GLN A 321 -25.84 16.96 -1.99
CA GLN A 321 -24.61 16.58 -2.68
C GLN A 321 -24.37 15.07 -2.59
N THR A 322 -24.59 14.48 -1.42
CA THR A 322 -24.43 13.05 -1.18
C THR A 322 -25.60 12.25 -1.75
N MET A 323 -26.83 12.58 -1.38
CA MET A 323 -28.04 11.82 -1.73
C MET A 323 -28.57 12.13 -3.13
N GLY A 324 -28.40 13.36 -3.61
CA GLY A 324 -29.05 13.82 -4.85
C GLY A 324 -28.69 12.95 -6.05
N ILE A 325 -27.42 12.54 -6.16
CA ILE A 325 -26.95 11.68 -7.25
C ILE A 325 -27.57 10.26 -7.26
N HIS A 326 -28.30 9.90 -6.23
CA HIS A 326 -28.97 8.59 -6.11
C HIS A 326 -30.48 8.68 -6.33
N THR A 327 -31.01 9.89 -6.53
CA THR A 327 -32.44 10.14 -6.72
C THR A 327 -32.79 10.22 -8.21
N MET A 328 -32.64 11.39 -8.83
CA MET A 328 -33.00 11.65 -10.22
C MET A 328 -31.75 11.83 -11.09
N ASP A 329 -31.85 11.39 -12.35
CA ASP A 329 -30.82 11.59 -13.37
C ASP A 329 -30.41 13.07 -13.53
N ARG A 330 -31.33 14.01 -13.27
CA ARG A 330 -31.04 15.46 -13.30
C ARG A 330 -29.99 15.90 -12.26
N PHE A 331 -29.96 15.28 -11.08
CA PHE A 331 -28.93 15.53 -10.07
C PHE A 331 -27.59 14.91 -10.49
N ARG A 332 -27.59 13.66 -11.00
CA ARG A 332 -26.39 13.00 -11.57
C ARG A 332 -25.76 13.82 -12.68
N ARG A 333 -26.55 14.30 -13.64
CA ARG A 333 -26.07 15.20 -14.71
C ARG A 333 -25.54 16.53 -14.19
N SER A 334 -26.10 17.06 -13.11
CA SER A 334 -25.62 18.31 -12.50
C SER A 334 -24.26 18.10 -11.83
N ARG A 335 -24.08 16.99 -11.11
CA ARG A 335 -22.78 16.57 -10.56
C ARG A 335 -21.76 16.32 -11.68
N PHE A 336 -22.13 15.56 -12.70
CA PHE A 336 -21.26 15.28 -13.84
C PHE A 336 -20.79 16.55 -14.56
N ARG A 337 -21.65 17.56 -14.74
CA ARG A 337 -21.24 18.84 -15.34
C ARG A 337 -20.14 19.54 -14.53
N PHE A 338 -20.16 19.39 -13.21
CA PHE A 338 -19.10 19.88 -12.33
C PHE A 338 -17.83 19.03 -12.47
N ASP A 339 -17.97 17.70 -12.35
CA ASP A 339 -16.84 16.76 -12.42
C ASP A 339 -16.14 16.80 -13.79
N ARG A 340 -16.88 16.95 -14.89
CA ARG A 340 -16.32 17.18 -16.24
C ARG A 340 -15.44 18.42 -16.29
N TYR A 341 -15.79 19.49 -15.58
CA TYR A 341 -14.92 20.66 -15.52
C TYR A 341 -13.72 20.44 -14.59
N ARG A 342 -13.96 19.83 -13.43
CA ARG A 342 -12.96 19.60 -12.37
C ARG A 342 -11.89 18.59 -12.80
N TYR A 343 -12.29 17.47 -13.38
CA TYR A 343 -11.44 16.31 -13.69
C TYR A 343 -11.26 16.02 -15.19
N LEU A 344 -12.00 16.70 -16.08
CA LEU A 344 -12.05 16.40 -17.52
C LEU A 344 -12.55 14.99 -17.87
N VAL A 345 -13.33 14.37 -16.98
CA VAL A 345 -14.10 13.16 -17.31
C VAL A 345 -15.08 13.47 -18.45
N GLN A 346 -15.23 12.53 -19.36
CA GLN A 346 -16.03 12.66 -20.58
C GLN A 346 -17.41 11.99 -20.44
N ASP A 347 -17.56 11.02 -19.55
CA ASP A 347 -18.83 10.32 -19.30
C ASP A 347 -19.12 10.11 -17.80
N ILE A 348 -20.37 9.77 -17.49
CA ILE A 348 -20.82 9.38 -16.16
C ILE A 348 -20.47 7.90 -15.94
N ILE A 349 -20.04 7.55 -14.73
CA ILE A 349 -19.81 6.15 -14.35
C ILE A 349 -21.13 5.38 -14.48
N GLU A 350 -21.08 4.21 -15.10
CA GLU A 350 -22.25 3.36 -15.28
C GLU A 350 -22.81 2.89 -13.92
N LEU A 351 -24.14 2.92 -13.79
CA LEU A 351 -24.82 2.57 -12.54
C LEU A 351 -24.45 1.15 -12.03
N PRO A 352 -24.40 0.10 -12.87
CA PRO A 352 -23.93 -1.21 -12.43
C PRO A 352 -22.56 -1.18 -11.74
N ARG A 353 -21.61 -0.38 -12.24
CA ARG A 353 -20.29 -0.26 -11.62
C ARG A 353 -20.32 0.52 -10.31
N GLU A 354 -21.12 1.59 -10.23
CA GLU A 354 -21.36 2.28 -8.96
C GLU A 354 -21.93 1.32 -7.91
N CYS A 355 -22.87 0.47 -8.33
CA CYS A 355 -23.49 -0.54 -7.48
C CYS A 355 -22.55 -1.65 -7.06
N VAL A 356 -21.69 -2.15 -7.95
CA VAL A 356 -20.63 -3.08 -7.57
C VAL A 356 -19.74 -2.48 -6.49
N ARG A 357 -19.34 -1.21 -6.62
CA ARG A 357 -18.50 -0.54 -5.62
C ARG A 357 -19.20 -0.43 -4.27
N LEU A 358 -20.48 -0.05 -4.27
CA LEU A 358 -21.30 0.03 -3.07
C LEU A 358 -21.48 -1.34 -2.41
N THR A 359 -21.91 -2.35 -3.16
CA THR A 359 -22.09 -3.72 -2.64
C THR A 359 -20.78 -4.28 -2.13
N THR A 360 -19.66 -4.03 -2.82
CA THR A 360 -18.34 -4.44 -2.36
C THR A 360 -17.91 -3.68 -1.11
N HIS A 361 -18.30 -2.42 -0.94
CA HIS A 361 -18.00 -1.66 0.28
C HIS A 361 -18.77 -2.21 1.48
N LEU A 362 -20.08 -2.39 1.34
CA LEU A 362 -20.95 -2.79 2.44
C LEU A 362 -20.88 -4.30 2.75
N MET A 363 -20.70 -5.15 1.73
CA MET A 363 -20.71 -6.62 1.88
C MET A 363 -19.44 -7.27 1.35
N TYR A 364 -18.28 -6.70 1.67
CA TYR A 364 -17.00 -7.12 1.09
C TYR A 364 -16.67 -8.61 1.30
N PHE A 365 -17.04 -9.22 2.45
CA PHE A 365 -16.82 -10.65 2.68
C PHE A 365 -17.72 -11.53 1.82
N ALA A 366 -19.01 -11.16 1.67
CA ALA A 366 -19.95 -11.92 0.85
C ALA A 366 -19.62 -11.81 -0.64
N VAL A 367 -19.29 -10.60 -1.12
CA VAL A 367 -18.81 -10.38 -2.49
C VAL A 367 -17.49 -11.11 -2.72
N GLY A 368 -16.58 -11.08 -1.74
CA GLY A 368 -15.33 -11.83 -1.76
C GLY A 368 -15.59 -13.32 -1.95
N ARG A 369 -16.42 -13.93 -1.10
CA ARG A 369 -16.81 -15.34 -1.19
C ARG A 369 -17.30 -15.72 -2.58
N LEU A 370 -18.26 -14.96 -3.12
CA LEU A 370 -18.80 -15.13 -4.47
C LEU A 370 -17.70 -15.06 -5.55
N TYR A 371 -16.81 -14.08 -5.45
CA TYR A 371 -15.71 -13.89 -6.39
C TYR A 371 -14.72 -15.07 -6.37
N PHE A 372 -14.33 -15.51 -5.17
CA PHE A 372 -13.32 -16.54 -5.01
C PHE A 372 -13.80 -17.92 -5.47
N ASP A 373 -15.06 -18.27 -5.19
CA ASP A 373 -15.65 -19.53 -5.61
C ASP A 373 -15.73 -19.64 -7.14
N ARG A 374 -15.96 -18.51 -7.82
CA ARG A 374 -16.09 -18.45 -9.29
C ARG A 374 -14.73 -18.43 -10.00
N HIS A 375 -13.78 -17.64 -9.52
CA HIS A 375 -12.58 -17.29 -10.29
C HIS A 375 -11.27 -17.90 -9.78
N ILE A 376 -11.25 -18.45 -8.56
CA ILE A 376 -10.02 -18.99 -7.97
C ILE A 376 -10.12 -20.50 -7.82
N SER A 377 -9.70 -21.21 -8.88
CA SER A 377 -9.45 -22.65 -8.81
C SER A 377 -8.22 -22.94 -7.96
N LYS A 378 -8.29 -23.99 -7.12
CA LYS A 378 -7.21 -24.40 -6.20
C LYS A 378 -6.65 -23.23 -5.35
N PRO A 379 -7.49 -22.56 -4.55
CA PRO A 379 -7.09 -21.37 -3.80
C PRO A 379 -5.90 -21.63 -2.87
N ALA A 380 -5.81 -22.82 -2.26
CA ALA A 380 -4.71 -23.17 -1.37
C ALA A 380 -3.34 -23.10 -2.07
N GLU A 381 -3.22 -23.65 -3.28
CA GLU A 381 -1.97 -23.63 -4.05
C GLU A 381 -1.57 -22.20 -4.44
N ARG A 382 -2.52 -21.40 -4.94
CA ARG A 382 -2.27 -20.02 -5.37
C ARG A 382 -1.88 -19.11 -4.21
N TYR A 383 -2.61 -19.18 -3.09
CA TYR A 383 -2.30 -18.35 -1.93
C TYR A 383 -1.02 -18.78 -1.24
N ARG A 384 -0.70 -20.08 -1.27
CA ARG A 384 0.56 -20.57 -0.71
C ARG A 384 1.76 -19.94 -1.41
N LYS A 385 1.73 -19.88 -2.75
CA LYS A 385 2.77 -19.20 -3.52
C LYS A 385 2.94 -17.74 -3.07
N VAL A 386 1.86 -16.96 -3.03
CA VAL A 386 1.94 -15.54 -2.62
C VAL A 386 2.41 -15.40 -1.16
N TYR A 387 2.05 -16.36 -0.30
CA TYR A 387 2.54 -16.43 1.07
C TYR A 387 4.05 -16.66 1.11
N ASP A 388 4.58 -17.61 0.35
CA ASP A 388 6.01 -17.87 0.28
C ASP A 388 6.78 -16.62 -0.21
N LEU A 389 6.26 -15.89 -1.21
CA LEU A 389 6.82 -14.60 -1.63
C LEU A 389 6.83 -13.57 -0.49
N ALA A 390 5.74 -13.48 0.26
CA ALA A 390 5.63 -12.51 1.35
C ALA A 390 6.56 -12.84 2.52
N GLU A 391 6.75 -14.13 2.83
CA GLU A 391 7.74 -14.59 3.81
C GLU A 391 9.16 -14.23 3.37
N GLU A 392 9.54 -14.48 2.11
CA GLU A 392 10.88 -14.12 1.61
C GLU A 392 11.13 -12.60 1.70
N VAL A 393 10.10 -11.76 1.46
CA VAL A 393 10.19 -10.30 1.65
C VAL A 393 10.30 -9.92 3.13
N ARG A 394 9.54 -10.57 4.01
CA ARG A 394 9.63 -10.37 5.47
C ARG A 394 11.01 -10.73 6.00
N ASP A 395 11.56 -11.86 5.59
CA ASP A 395 12.88 -12.33 6.01
C ASP A 395 13.99 -11.42 5.48
N ALA A 396 13.86 -10.95 4.23
CA ALA A 396 14.74 -9.93 3.69
C ALA A 396 14.70 -8.62 4.50
N PHE A 397 13.52 -8.22 5.00
CA PHE A 397 13.41 -7.04 5.86
C PHE A 397 14.08 -7.25 7.22
N ALA A 398 13.98 -8.45 7.81
CA ALA A 398 14.70 -8.77 9.04
C ALA A 398 16.23 -8.59 8.86
N VAL A 399 16.78 -9.03 7.72
CA VAL A 399 18.19 -8.82 7.38
C VAL A 399 18.51 -7.32 7.22
N LEU A 400 17.62 -6.52 6.64
CA LEU A 400 17.83 -5.07 6.51
C LEU A 400 17.79 -4.35 7.87
N ILE A 401 16.93 -4.80 8.81
CA ILE A 401 16.93 -4.33 10.21
C ILE A 401 18.30 -4.60 10.87
N ASP A 402 18.90 -5.76 10.59
CA ASP A 402 20.21 -6.12 11.17
C ASP A 402 21.34 -5.27 10.63
N LEU A 403 21.35 -5.06 9.32
CA LEU A 403 22.43 -4.38 8.62
C LEU A 403 22.41 -2.85 8.77
N ASN A 404 21.27 -2.26 9.14
CA ASN A 404 21.21 -0.80 9.26
C ASN A 404 22.12 -0.30 10.39
N THR A 405 22.69 0.89 10.22
CA THR A 405 23.65 1.49 11.19
C THR A 405 23.03 2.59 12.04
N TRP A 406 21.76 2.92 11.78
CA TRP A 406 21.10 4.04 12.43
C TRP A 406 20.32 3.60 13.67
N MET A 407 19.84 2.36 13.76
CA MET A 407 19.17 1.84 14.96
C MET A 407 20.16 1.27 15.98
N ASP A 408 19.88 1.50 17.27
CA ASP A 408 20.53 0.79 18.37
C ASP A 408 20.05 -0.66 18.50
N THR A 409 20.83 -1.49 19.21
CA THR A 409 20.55 -2.93 19.38
C THR A 409 19.20 -3.19 20.02
N GLU A 410 18.83 -2.46 21.08
CA GLU A 410 17.55 -2.61 21.77
C GLU A 410 16.37 -2.39 20.82
N THR A 411 16.44 -1.33 20.01
CA THR A 411 15.37 -1.01 19.06
C THR A 411 15.32 -2.01 17.90
N LYS A 412 16.47 -2.54 17.45
CA LYS A 412 16.51 -3.63 16.47
C LYS A 412 15.83 -4.89 16.99
N ASP A 413 16.10 -5.28 18.24
CA ASP A 413 15.49 -6.47 18.86
C ASP A 413 13.96 -6.34 18.91
N ARG A 414 13.46 -5.17 19.33
CA ARG A 414 12.01 -4.87 19.32
C ARG A 414 11.42 -4.84 17.91
N ALA A 415 12.16 -4.29 16.93
CA ALA A 415 11.72 -4.26 15.55
C ALA A 415 11.61 -5.68 14.95
N ARG A 416 12.53 -6.59 15.29
CA ARG A 416 12.43 -8.01 14.91
C ARG A 416 11.23 -8.69 15.54
N GLN A 417 11.01 -8.47 16.84
CA GLN A 417 9.85 -9.01 17.53
C GLN A 417 8.55 -8.53 16.88
N LYS A 418 8.46 -7.24 16.56
CA LYS A 418 7.33 -6.68 15.82
C LYS A 418 7.17 -7.32 14.45
N LEU A 419 8.24 -7.44 13.68
CA LEU A 419 8.23 -8.02 12.33
C LEU A 419 7.76 -9.49 12.35
N HIS A 420 8.22 -10.26 13.35
CA HIS A 420 7.80 -11.64 13.57
C HIS A 420 6.32 -11.75 13.94
N ASN A 421 5.80 -10.78 14.72
CA ASN A 421 4.41 -10.77 15.17
C ASN A 421 3.44 -10.14 14.14
N LEU A 422 3.94 -9.63 13.01
CA LEU A 422 3.10 -9.16 11.91
C LEU A 422 2.36 -10.33 11.26
N GLN A 423 1.02 -10.22 11.21
CA GLN A 423 0.18 -11.22 10.57
C GLN A 423 0.08 -10.97 9.06
N LEU A 424 0.51 -11.95 8.27
CA LEU A 424 0.34 -11.95 6.82
C LEU A 424 -1.04 -12.54 6.46
N ASN A 425 -1.95 -11.68 5.99
CA ASN A 425 -3.29 -12.09 5.58
C ASN A 425 -3.41 -12.09 4.05
N ILE A 426 -3.32 -13.27 3.43
CA ILE A 426 -3.26 -13.41 1.97
C ILE A 426 -4.52 -14.07 1.43
N GLY A 427 -5.09 -13.46 0.38
CA GLY A 427 -6.37 -13.90 -0.16
C GLY A 427 -7.49 -13.49 0.79
N TYR A 428 -8.29 -14.44 1.24
CA TYR A 428 -9.47 -14.17 2.07
C TYR A 428 -9.38 -14.84 3.44
N PRO A 429 -10.15 -14.36 4.42
CA PRO A 429 -10.12 -14.98 5.73
C PRO A 429 -10.85 -16.34 5.66
N PRO A 430 -10.29 -17.43 6.21
CA PRO A 430 -10.83 -18.78 6.01
C PRO A 430 -12.31 -18.97 6.38
N TRP A 431 -12.82 -18.22 7.37
CA TRP A 431 -14.20 -18.34 7.85
C TRP A 431 -15.26 -17.97 6.82
N ILE A 432 -14.94 -17.14 5.81
CA ILE A 432 -15.94 -16.76 4.78
C ILE A 432 -16.32 -17.93 3.87
N ARG A 433 -15.62 -19.08 3.94
CA ARG A 433 -15.99 -20.32 3.23
C ARG A 433 -17.14 -21.06 3.91
N SER A 434 -17.39 -20.78 5.18
CA SER A 434 -18.47 -21.41 5.93
C SER A 434 -19.72 -20.57 5.70
N ASP A 435 -20.68 -21.12 4.97
CA ASP A 435 -21.93 -20.42 4.68
C ASP A 435 -22.65 -20.05 5.98
N ARG A 436 -22.62 -20.93 7.00
CA ARG A 436 -23.15 -20.66 8.34
C ARG A 436 -22.50 -19.43 8.98
N ASP A 437 -21.17 -19.38 9.00
CA ASP A 437 -20.44 -18.32 9.70
C ASP A 437 -20.58 -16.97 8.98
N LEU A 438 -20.65 -17.00 7.64
CA LEU A 438 -20.87 -15.83 6.82
C LEU A 438 -22.32 -15.31 6.92
N ASP A 439 -23.29 -16.21 6.94
CA ASP A 439 -24.71 -15.87 7.11
C ASP A 439 -24.99 -15.32 8.51
N GLU A 440 -24.38 -15.91 9.54
CA GLU A 440 -24.42 -15.44 10.92
C GLU A 440 -23.79 -14.05 11.04
N TYR A 441 -22.64 -13.82 10.40
CA TYR A 441 -22.01 -12.50 10.35
C TYR A 441 -22.99 -11.46 9.81
N TYR A 442 -23.65 -11.73 8.68
CA TYR A 442 -24.60 -10.81 8.04
C TYR A 442 -26.07 -10.97 8.51
N LYS A 443 -26.34 -11.61 9.65
CA LYS A 443 -27.73 -11.88 10.09
C LYS A 443 -28.52 -10.60 10.34
N ASP A 444 -27.89 -9.59 10.93
CA ASP A 444 -28.50 -8.32 11.34
C ASP A 444 -28.50 -7.26 10.22
N GLY A 445 -28.00 -7.60 9.03
CA GLY A 445 -28.07 -6.76 7.83
C GLY A 445 -26.73 -6.48 7.17
N VAL A 446 -26.72 -5.43 6.34
CA VAL A 446 -25.60 -5.10 5.43
C VAL A 446 -24.40 -4.48 6.15
N ASN A 447 -24.61 -3.87 7.32
CA ASN A 447 -23.57 -3.35 8.22
C ASN A 447 -23.45 -4.25 9.45
N ALA A 448 -23.02 -5.49 9.24
CA ALA A 448 -22.69 -6.37 10.33
C ALA A 448 -21.45 -5.84 11.07
N HIS A 449 -21.66 -5.17 12.21
CA HIS A 449 -20.64 -4.89 13.22
C HIS A 449 -20.28 -6.15 14.04
N ALA A 450 -20.73 -7.33 13.61
CA ALA A 450 -20.45 -8.60 14.26
C ALA A 450 -18.96 -8.91 14.16
N THR A 451 -18.36 -9.37 15.27
CA THR A 451 -17.00 -9.86 15.28
C THR A 451 -16.88 -11.11 14.39
N PRO A 452 -15.93 -11.17 13.43
CA PRO A 452 -15.72 -12.38 12.64
C PRO A 452 -15.47 -13.63 13.52
N PRO A 453 -16.04 -14.80 13.21
CA PRO A 453 -15.97 -15.98 14.07
C PRO A 453 -14.57 -16.60 14.25
N CYS A 454 -13.56 -16.14 13.53
CA CYS A 454 -12.17 -16.59 13.71
C CYS A 454 -11.36 -15.75 14.72
N VAL A 455 -12.02 -14.96 15.58
CA VAL A 455 -11.37 -14.24 16.69
C VAL A 455 -11.27 -15.19 17.88
N ASP A 456 -10.27 -16.07 17.84
CA ASP A 456 -9.90 -16.88 18.98
C ASP A 456 -9.17 -15.98 20.01
N SER A 457 -9.92 -15.57 21.03
CA SER A 457 -9.62 -15.26 22.44
C SER A 457 -8.23 -14.81 22.97
N GLN A 458 -7.22 -14.51 22.15
CA GLN A 458 -5.89 -14.06 22.65
C GLN A 458 -5.26 -12.88 21.90
N LEU A 459 -5.88 -12.34 20.85
CA LEU A 459 -5.36 -11.16 20.15
C LEU A 459 -6.50 -10.18 19.85
N PRO A 460 -6.42 -8.92 20.33
CA PRO A 460 -7.53 -7.99 20.25
C PRO A 460 -7.99 -7.70 18.83
N ASP A 461 -9.30 -7.56 18.78
CA ASP A 461 -10.21 -7.43 17.67
C ASP A 461 -9.79 -6.34 16.67
N LEU A 462 -9.89 -6.64 15.37
CA LEU A 462 -9.82 -5.67 14.25
C LEU A 462 -8.48 -5.00 13.86
N ARG A 463 -7.35 -5.71 13.94
CA ARG A 463 -6.16 -5.41 13.09
C ARG A 463 -6.38 -5.59 11.57
N LYS A 464 -7.64 -5.70 11.11
CA LYS A 464 -7.98 -6.19 9.78
C LYS A 464 -8.71 -5.18 8.89
N GLU A 465 -9.40 -4.15 9.36
CA GLU A 465 -10.18 -3.31 8.41
C GLU A 465 -9.40 -2.24 7.63
N GLU A 466 -8.20 -1.83 8.06
CA GLU A 466 -7.32 -1.01 7.19
C GLU A 466 -6.20 -1.83 6.54
N PHE A 467 -5.79 -2.95 7.13
CA PHE A 467 -4.75 -3.84 6.59
C PHE A 467 -5.30 -4.84 5.54
N PHE A 468 -6.56 -5.30 5.67
CA PHE A 468 -7.21 -6.15 4.65
C PHE A 468 -7.48 -5.36 3.39
N VAL A 469 -7.93 -4.10 3.49
CA VAL A 469 -8.32 -3.33 2.30
C VAL A 469 -7.11 -2.96 1.45
N SER A 470 -5.92 -2.76 2.03
CA SER A 470 -4.70 -2.49 1.26
C SER A 470 -4.12 -3.76 0.62
N LEU A 471 -3.96 -4.83 1.40
CA LEU A 471 -3.35 -6.06 0.90
C LEU A 471 -4.32 -6.84 -0.04
N LEU A 472 -5.64 -6.88 0.20
CA LEU A 472 -6.59 -7.43 -0.76
C LEU A 472 -6.75 -6.56 -2.00
N LYS A 473 -6.84 -5.23 -1.89
CA LYS A 473 -6.90 -4.37 -3.08
C LYS A 473 -5.66 -4.59 -3.93
N THR A 474 -4.49 -4.75 -3.32
CA THR A 474 -3.24 -4.81 -4.09
C THR A 474 -2.89 -6.24 -4.54
N LEU A 475 -3.21 -7.28 -3.77
CA LEU A 475 -3.08 -8.69 -4.16
C LEU A 475 -4.14 -9.15 -5.18
N GLN A 476 -5.41 -8.70 -5.09
CA GLN A 476 -6.44 -8.99 -6.12
C GLN A 476 -6.07 -8.38 -7.48
N ILE A 477 -5.42 -7.22 -7.45
CA ILE A 477 -4.92 -6.52 -8.63
C ILE A 477 -3.73 -7.30 -9.22
N HIS A 478 -2.73 -7.66 -8.43
CA HIS A 478 -1.49 -8.26 -8.94
C HIS A 478 -1.57 -9.78 -9.17
N SER A 479 -2.56 -10.50 -8.62
CA SER A 479 -2.78 -11.93 -8.91
C SER A 479 -3.22 -12.21 -10.35
N ARG A 480 -3.42 -11.18 -11.19
CA ARG A 480 -3.62 -11.34 -12.64
C ARG A 480 -2.32 -11.23 -13.46
N ILE A 481 -1.22 -10.80 -12.85
CA ILE A 481 0.10 -10.94 -13.46
C ILE A 481 0.48 -12.40 -13.24
N SER A 482 0.09 -13.25 -14.21
CA SER A 482 0.48 -14.65 -14.33
C SER A 482 -0.03 -15.65 -13.28
N PHE A 483 -1.28 -16.12 -13.41
CA PHE A 483 -1.70 -17.43 -12.88
C PHE A 483 -2.65 -18.16 -13.82
N ALA A 484 -2.34 -18.19 -15.12
CA ALA A 484 -3.05 -19.02 -16.09
C ALA A 484 -2.67 -20.50 -15.91
N LYS A 485 -3.61 -21.28 -15.36
CA LYS A 485 -3.83 -22.72 -15.60
C LYS A 485 -2.58 -23.64 -15.81
N LEU A 486 -1.74 -23.81 -14.80
CA LEU A 486 -0.64 -24.79 -14.86
C LEU A 486 -1.09 -26.23 -14.50
N ARG A 487 -1.22 -27.07 -15.52
CA ARG A 487 -1.03 -28.53 -15.43
C ARG A 487 0.32 -28.81 -16.10
N ASN A 488 1.33 -29.15 -15.30
CA ASN A 488 2.64 -29.71 -15.71
C ASN A 488 3.70 -28.74 -16.26
N VAL A 489 4.44 -28.03 -15.40
CA VAL A 489 5.82 -27.59 -15.71
C VAL A 489 6.67 -27.64 -14.44
N ARG A 490 7.60 -28.61 -14.33
CA ARG A 490 8.51 -28.79 -13.18
C ARG A 490 9.83 -28.00 -13.29
N ARG A 491 9.88 -26.90 -14.07
CA ARG A 491 11.16 -26.25 -14.45
C ARG A 491 11.15 -24.72 -14.57
N ALA A 492 10.03 -24.05 -14.29
CA ALA A 492 9.97 -22.59 -14.32
C ALA A 492 9.96 -22.04 -12.89
N PRO A 493 10.62 -20.90 -12.61
CA PRO A 493 10.57 -20.30 -11.29
C PRO A 493 9.14 -19.87 -10.98
N ASP A 494 8.61 -20.33 -9.86
CA ASP A 494 7.33 -19.84 -9.33
C ASP A 494 7.39 -18.33 -9.05
N PHE A 495 8.58 -17.80 -8.76
CA PHE A 495 8.87 -16.38 -8.58
C PHE A 495 10.17 -15.97 -9.27
N GLY A 496 10.14 -14.88 -10.05
CA GLY A 496 11.31 -14.34 -10.73
C GLY A 496 11.49 -12.84 -10.45
N PRO A 497 12.47 -12.17 -11.08
CA PRO A 497 12.73 -10.73 -10.91
C PRO A 497 11.46 -9.87 -11.06
N ILE A 498 10.54 -10.32 -11.92
CA ILE A 498 9.27 -9.65 -12.21
C ILE A 498 8.32 -9.64 -11.01
N ASN A 499 8.09 -10.82 -10.41
CA ASN A 499 7.15 -10.96 -9.31
C ASN A 499 7.66 -10.23 -8.07
N PHE A 500 8.96 -10.28 -7.80
CA PHE A 500 9.55 -9.49 -6.73
C PHE A 500 9.52 -7.98 -7.04
N GLY A 501 9.85 -7.57 -8.26
CA GLY A 501 9.82 -6.15 -8.66
C GLY A 501 8.42 -5.54 -8.57
N ALA A 502 7.40 -6.23 -9.08
CA ALA A 502 6.01 -5.78 -9.04
C ALA A 502 5.35 -6.06 -7.68
N LEU A 503 5.05 -7.32 -7.39
CA LEU A 503 4.29 -7.73 -6.20
C LEU A 503 5.11 -7.71 -4.92
N GLY A 504 6.37 -8.15 -4.97
CA GLY A 504 7.27 -8.13 -3.81
C GLY A 504 7.49 -6.72 -3.27
N SER A 505 7.66 -5.72 -4.15
CA SER A 505 7.83 -4.32 -3.71
C SER A 505 6.59 -3.75 -3.02
N ILE A 506 5.41 -4.19 -3.44
CA ILE A 506 4.14 -3.86 -2.80
C ILE A 506 4.03 -4.55 -1.43
N ILE A 507 4.35 -5.84 -1.35
CA ILE A 507 4.35 -6.55 -0.08
C ILE A 507 5.31 -5.86 0.91
N GLY A 508 6.50 -5.49 0.45
CA GLY A 508 7.46 -4.75 1.27
C GLY A 508 6.96 -3.37 1.69
N GLN A 509 6.22 -2.66 0.82
CA GLN A 509 5.56 -1.41 1.16
C GLN A 509 4.56 -1.62 2.32
N GLU A 510 3.71 -2.64 2.24
CA GLU A 510 2.73 -2.96 3.29
C GLU A 510 3.38 -3.40 4.60
N ILE A 511 4.46 -4.20 4.54
CA ILE A 511 5.25 -4.54 5.74
C ILE A 511 5.84 -3.26 6.36
N THR A 512 6.34 -2.34 5.54
CA THR A 512 6.94 -1.08 6.00
C THR A 512 5.92 -0.15 6.64
N HIS A 513 4.63 -0.20 6.28
CA HIS A 513 3.61 0.57 7.00
C HIS A 513 3.55 0.24 8.50
N GLY A 514 3.98 -0.96 8.91
CA GLY A 514 4.19 -1.31 10.32
C GLY A 514 5.36 -0.58 10.99
N PHE A 515 6.25 0.05 10.23
CA PHE A 515 7.50 0.68 10.69
C PHE A 515 7.67 2.11 10.16
N GLY A 516 6.68 2.64 9.43
CA GLY A 516 6.66 4.02 8.93
C GLY A 516 6.50 5.06 10.04
N GLU A 517 6.23 6.31 9.66
CA GLU A 517 5.94 7.41 10.60
C GLU A 517 4.83 7.00 11.56
N HIS A 518 3.70 6.48 11.05
CA HIS A 518 2.59 6.04 11.88
C HIS A 518 2.83 4.70 12.55
N GLY A 519 3.26 3.69 11.79
CA GLY A 519 3.45 2.33 12.29
C GLY A 519 4.47 2.23 13.41
N ALA A 520 5.55 3.02 13.36
CA ALA A 520 6.60 3.04 14.38
C ALA A 520 6.10 3.45 15.77
N MET A 521 4.91 4.05 15.90
CA MET A 521 4.37 4.42 17.21
C MET A 521 3.59 3.29 17.92
N TYR A 522 3.37 2.17 17.23
CA TYR A 522 2.67 1.01 17.79
C TYR A 522 3.65 -0.13 18.07
N ASP A 523 3.51 -0.84 19.18
CA ASP A 523 4.34 -2.03 19.46
C ASP A 523 3.91 -3.27 18.64
N ASP A 524 4.49 -4.42 18.97
CA ASP A 524 4.19 -5.72 18.36
C ASP A 524 2.77 -6.25 18.67
N ARG A 525 2.10 -5.65 19.66
CA ARG A 525 0.70 -5.92 20.02
C ARG A 525 -0.27 -4.87 19.46
N GLY A 526 0.24 -3.85 18.75
CA GLY A 526 -0.56 -2.79 18.18
C GLY A 526 -0.98 -1.72 19.19
N LYS A 527 -0.31 -1.60 20.33
CA LYS A 527 -0.56 -0.56 21.33
C LYS A 527 0.28 0.68 21.05
N LEU A 528 -0.32 1.88 21.16
CA LEU A 528 0.40 3.15 21.03
C LEU A 528 1.35 3.33 22.22
N VAL A 529 2.66 3.13 22.00
CA VAL A 529 3.70 3.22 23.02
C VAL A 529 5.03 3.64 22.37
N GLU A 530 5.82 4.44 23.07
CA GLU A 530 7.18 4.78 22.64
C GLU A 530 8.10 3.57 22.91
N TRP A 531 8.34 2.74 21.90
CA TRP A 531 9.21 1.56 22.00
C TRP A 531 10.59 1.78 21.35
N TRP A 532 10.85 2.97 20.79
CA TRP A 532 12.16 3.36 20.26
C TRP A 532 12.96 4.13 21.31
N THR A 533 14.28 3.99 21.28
CA THR A 533 15.11 4.94 22.02
C THR A 533 15.02 6.33 21.39
N ARG A 534 15.26 7.37 22.20
CA ARG A 534 15.33 8.76 21.70
C ARG A 534 16.38 8.94 20.60
N GLN A 535 17.48 8.18 20.63
CA GLN A 535 18.53 8.26 19.62
C GLN A 535 18.05 7.70 18.28
N THR A 536 17.42 6.53 18.29
CA THR A 536 16.87 5.90 17.08
C THR A 536 15.74 6.75 16.50
N HIS A 537 14.85 7.27 17.34
CA HIS A 537 13.79 8.18 16.90
C HIS A 537 14.33 9.43 16.21
N ARG A 538 15.35 10.08 16.76
CA ARG A 538 16.00 11.25 16.12
C ARG A 538 16.57 10.90 14.75
N LYS A 539 17.24 9.76 14.61
CA LYS A 539 17.83 9.33 13.33
C LYS A 539 16.75 9.00 12.29
N PHE A 540 15.66 8.36 12.69
CA PHE A 540 14.52 8.15 11.80
C PHE A 540 13.91 9.46 11.30
N ILE A 541 13.70 10.44 12.18
CA ILE A 541 13.20 11.76 11.78
C ILE A 541 14.17 12.45 10.82
N THR A 542 15.48 12.34 11.02
CA THR A 542 16.49 12.87 10.09
C THR A 542 16.41 12.19 8.72
N GLY A 543 16.32 10.85 8.66
CA GLY A 543 16.16 10.11 7.41
C GLY A 543 14.85 10.46 6.68
N SER A 544 13.75 10.55 7.41
CA SER A 544 12.45 10.96 6.90
C SER A 544 12.45 12.41 6.37
N ARG A 545 13.20 13.32 7.00
CA ARG A 545 13.38 14.70 6.53
C ARG A 545 14.18 14.76 5.22
N CYS A 546 15.20 13.91 5.07
CA CYS A 546 15.92 13.79 3.80
C CYS A 546 14.96 13.52 2.64
N LEU A 547 14.02 12.58 2.82
CA LEU A 547 12.99 12.31 1.81
C LEU A 547 12.12 13.54 1.54
N LEU A 548 11.63 14.25 2.58
CA LEU A 548 10.86 15.49 2.37
C LEU A 548 11.61 16.49 1.48
N GLU A 549 12.86 16.76 1.82
CA GLU A 549 13.72 17.70 1.09
C GLU A 549 13.98 17.23 -0.34
N GLN A 550 14.19 15.92 -0.54
CA GLN A 550 14.41 15.34 -1.87
C GLN A 550 13.17 15.45 -2.76
N TYR A 551 11.98 15.17 -2.22
CA TYR A 551 10.74 15.27 -2.99
C TYR A 551 10.37 16.73 -3.32
N ASP A 552 10.75 17.70 -2.47
CA ASP A 552 10.54 19.14 -2.69
C ASP A 552 11.36 19.71 -3.87
N LEU A 553 12.37 18.97 -4.36
CA LEU A 553 13.13 19.30 -5.57
C LEU A 553 12.29 19.12 -6.86
N PHE A 554 11.27 18.29 -6.81
CA PHE A 554 10.42 18.03 -7.97
C PHE A 554 9.22 18.97 -8.01
N SER A 555 8.70 19.19 -9.22
CA SER A 555 7.49 19.97 -9.45
C SER A 555 6.41 19.10 -10.07
N ASN A 556 5.15 19.32 -9.69
CA ASN A 556 4.03 18.65 -10.34
C ASN A 556 4.03 19.01 -11.84
N PRO A 557 4.09 18.01 -12.74
CA PRO A 557 4.38 18.22 -14.16
C PRO A 557 3.27 18.98 -14.91
N VAL A 558 2.07 19.09 -14.33
CA VAL A 558 0.99 19.89 -14.92
C VAL A 558 0.94 21.31 -14.37
N THR A 559 1.22 21.48 -13.09
CA THR A 559 0.99 22.76 -12.42
C THR A 559 2.24 23.61 -12.29
N GLY A 560 3.43 23.01 -12.47
CA GLY A 560 4.73 23.64 -12.29
C GLY A 560 5.05 24.04 -10.84
N LYS A 561 4.18 23.70 -9.89
CA LYS A 561 4.41 23.96 -8.46
C LYS A 561 5.26 22.86 -7.88
N LYS A 562 6.14 23.23 -6.94
CA LYS A 562 6.87 22.26 -6.11
C LYS A 562 5.91 21.23 -5.52
N LEU A 563 6.32 19.98 -5.56
CA LEU A 563 5.62 18.93 -4.82
C LEU A 563 5.74 19.24 -3.32
N SER A 564 4.71 18.83 -2.58
CA SER A 564 4.75 18.82 -1.13
C SER A 564 4.19 17.46 -0.73
N ILE A 565 5.06 16.56 -0.32
CA ILE A 565 4.68 15.21 0.11
C ILE A 565 4.30 15.16 1.59
N ASN A 566 3.96 16.31 2.16
CA ASN A 566 3.78 16.42 3.59
C ASN A 566 2.58 15.61 4.13
N GLY A 567 1.57 15.28 3.32
CA GLY A 567 0.53 14.31 3.72
C GLY A 567 0.73 12.90 3.16
N THR A 568 1.88 12.63 2.52
CA THR A 568 2.18 11.36 1.85
C THR A 568 3.57 10.82 2.22
N LEU A 569 4.22 11.36 3.25
CA LEU A 569 5.55 10.91 3.67
C LEU A 569 5.58 9.40 4.02
N GLU A 570 4.58 8.95 4.77
CA GLU A 570 4.36 7.54 5.13
C GLU A 570 4.47 6.61 3.91
N ILE A 571 3.75 6.92 2.84
CA ILE A 571 3.73 6.10 1.63
C ILE A 571 5.08 6.14 0.88
N ASN A 572 5.77 7.29 0.89
CA ASN A 572 7.08 7.42 0.23
C ASN A 572 8.20 6.70 1.00
N ILE A 573 8.15 6.67 2.34
CA ILE A 573 9.04 5.84 3.17
C ILE A 573 8.81 4.37 2.81
N ALA A 574 7.55 3.96 2.73
CA ALA A 574 7.17 2.59 2.40
C ALA A 574 7.60 2.18 0.98
N ASP A 575 7.52 3.06 -0.01
CA ASP A 575 8.00 2.80 -1.38
C ASP A 575 9.53 2.56 -1.44
N ASN A 576 10.30 3.38 -0.71
CA ASN A 576 11.76 3.26 -0.64
C ASN A 576 12.18 1.94 0.01
N ALA A 577 11.55 1.62 1.14
CA ALA A 577 11.82 0.41 1.90
C ALA A 577 11.36 -0.85 1.15
N GLY A 578 10.14 -0.85 0.61
CA GLY A 578 9.55 -1.98 -0.09
C GLY A 578 10.34 -2.40 -1.32
N LEU A 579 10.89 -1.44 -2.08
CA LEU A 579 11.80 -1.71 -3.19
C LEU A 579 13.06 -2.48 -2.72
N ARG A 580 13.67 -2.05 -1.62
CA ARG A 580 14.90 -2.64 -1.08
C ARG A 580 14.66 -4.03 -0.50
N GLN A 581 13.58 -4.19 0.25
CA GLN A 581 13.15 -5.49 0.81
C GLN A 581 12.92 -6.49 -0.33
N ALA A 582 12.16 -6.08 -1.35
CA ALA A 582 11.88 -6.92 -2.50
C ALA A 582 13.13 -7.29 -3.31
N PHE A 583 14.05 -6.34 -3.53
CA PHE A 583 15.30 -6.63 -4.25
C PHE A 583 16.20 -7.57 -3.45
N LYS A 584 16.30 -7.38 -2.12
CA LYS A 584 17.06 -8.28 -1.25
C LYS A 584 16.49 -9.69 -1.28
N ALA A 585 15.16 -9.82 -1.15
CA ALA A 585 14.46 -11.10 -1.22
C ALA A 585 14.67 -11.78 -2.59
N TYR A 586 14.52 -11.02 -3.67
CA TYR A 586 14.79 -11.46 -5.04
C TYR A 586 16.21 -12.02 -5.19
N ARG A 587 17.24 -11.30 -4.76
CA ARG A 587 18.63 -11.75 -4.91
C ARG A 587 18.91 -13.02 -4.12
N VAL A 588 18.39 -13.12 -2.90
CA VAL A 588 18.50 -14.33 -2.07
C VAL A 588 17.79 -15.51 -2.75
N TYR A 589 16.58 -15.29 -3.25
CA TYR A 589 15.81 -16.30 -3.98
C TYR A 589 16.54 -16.79 -5.23
N MET A 590 17.09 -15.88 -6.03
CA MET A 590 17.80 -16.25 -7.26
C MET A 590 19.07 -17.05 -6.99
N ILE A 591 19.83 -16.74 -5.93
CA ILE A 591 20.99 -17.54 -5.54
C ILE A 591 20.57 -18.97 -5.21
N LYS A 592 19.55 -19.14 -4.35
CA LYS A 592 18.98 -20.45 -4.01
C LYS A 592 18.49 -21.20 -5.26
N TYR A 593 17.85 -20.48 -6.19
CA TYR A 593 17.31 -21.07 -7.41
C TYR A 593 18.42 -21.53 -8.36
N GLU A 594 19.44 -20.69 -8.57
CA GLU A 594 20.59 -20.99 -9.41
C GLU A 594 21.35 -22.22 -8.90
N GLU A 595 21.53 -22.34 -7.58
CA GLU A 595 22.15 -23.52 -6.95
C GLU A 595 21.36 -24.82 -7.21
N LEU A 596 20.03 -24.75 -7.29
CA LEU A 596 19.15 -25.92 -7.44
C LEU A 596 18.86 -26.29 -8.90
N TYR A 597 18.75 -25.29 -9.77
CA TYR A 597 18.17 -25.46 -11.12
C TYR A 597 19.03 -24.84 -12.24
N GLY A 598 20.10 -24.14 -11.91
CA GLY A 598 20.95 -23.41 -12.86
C GLY A 598 20.37 -22.06 -13.28
N MET A 599 21.19 -21.25 -13.97
CA MET A 599 20.76 -19.96 -14.51
C MET A 599 19.74 -20.11 -15.65
N TYR A 600 18.81 -19.17 -15.72
CA TYR A 600 17.84 -19.09 -16.80
C TYR A 600 17.72 -17.67 -17.38
N ALA A 601 17.26 -17.59 -18.62
CA ALA A 601 16.94 -16.32 -19.29
C ALA A 601 15.44 -16.25 -19.60
N ILE A 602 14.90 -15.03 -19.73
CA ILE A 602 13.52 -14.80 -20.16
C ILE A 602 13.55 -14.40 -21.64
N PRO A 603 13.09 -15.26 -22.56
CA PRO A 603 13.25 -14.99 -24.00
C PRO A 603 12.52 -13.72 -24.42
N GLY A 604 13.17 -12.90 -25.24
CA GLY A 604 12.57 -11.69 -25.78
C GLY A 604 12.63 -10.48 -24.85
N THR A 605 13.39 -10.58 -23.75
CA THR A 605 13.73 -9.47 -22.87
C THR A 605 15.18 -9.02 -23.05
N GLU A 606 15.92 -9.59 -23.99
CA GLU A 606 17.25 -9.10 -24.37
C GLU A 606 17.14 -7.64 -24.87
N PRO A 607 18.09 -6.76 -24.53
CA PRO A 607 19.39 -7.04 -23.89
C PRO A 607 19.41 -6.96 -22.35
N TYR A 608 18.26 -6.98 -21.67
CA TYR A 608 18.21 -6.71 -20.23
C TYR A 608 18.64 -7.89 -19.36
N THR A 609 19.42 -7.60 -18.31
CA THR A 609 19.76 -8.56 -17.25
C THR A 609 18.58 -8.81 -16.31
N MET A 610 18.67 -9.84 -15.48
CA MET A 610 17.62 -10.16 -14.49
C MET A 610 17.42 -9.04 -13.45
N ASP A 611 18.50 -8.37 -13.03
CA ASP A 611 18.41 -7.20 -12.13
C ASP A 611 17.71 -6.03 -12.84
N GLN A 612 18.04 -5.77 -14.10
CA GLN A 612 17.36 -4.72 -14.89
C GLN A 612 15.89 -5.06 -15.09
N ILE A 613 15.55 -6.33 -15.35
CA ILE A 613 14.17 -6.82 -15.45
C ILE A 613 13.40 -6.58 -14.15
N PHE A 614 14.02 -6.78 -12.98
CA PHE A 614 13.39 -6.47 -11.70
C PHE A 614 12.99 -5.00 -11.62
N PHE A 615 13.90 -4.08 -11.95
CA PHE A 615 13.63 -2.64 -11.88
C PHE A 615 12.61 -2.19 -12.93
N ILE A 616 12.66 -2.76 -14.14
CA ILE A 616 11.65 -2.52 -15.18
C ILE A 616 10.28 -3.00 -14.71
N ALA A 617 10.17 -4.20 -14.13
CA ALA A 617 8.90 -4.71 -13.60
C ALA A 617 8.36 -3.84 -12.45
N TYR A 618 9.24 -3.38 -11.56
CA TYR A 618 8.91 -2.42 -10.50
C TYR A 618 8.29 -1.14 -11.07
N ALA A 619 8.90 -0.53 -12.10
CA ALA A 619 8.40 0.68 -12.71
C ALA A 619 7.12 0.45 -13.54
N LEU A 620 7.05 -0.65 -14.31
CA LEU A 620 5.87 -1.00 -15.11
C LEU A 620 4.60 -1.14 -14.26
N SER A 621 4.70 -1.76 -13.08
CA SER A 621 3.57 -1.90 -12.15
C SER A 621 3.01 -0.57 -11.66
N ARG A 622 3.79 0.52 -11.78
CA ARG A 622 3.47 1.88 -11.33
C ARG A 622 3.20 2.85 -12.48
N CYS A 623 3.11 2.40 -13.74
CA CYS A 623 2.75 3.28 -14.83
C CYS A 623 1.33 3.84 -14.65
N GLU A 624 1.22 5.16 -14.75
CA GLU A 624 -0.02 5.93 -14.65
C GLU A 624 -0.04 7.05 -15.69
N VAL A 625 -1.23 7.30 -16.25
CA VAL A 625 -1.55 8.50 -17.03
C VAL A 625 -2.83 9.13 -16.46
N ALA A 626 -2.78 10.43 -16.18
CA ALA A 626 -3.89 11.18 -15.60
C ALA A 626 -4.36 12.30 -16.55
N ARG A 627 -5.65 12.65 -16.48
CA ARG A 627 -6.17 13.81 -17.22
C ARG A 627 -5.57 15.09 -16.65
N LYS A 628 -5.17 16.04 -17.49
CA LYS A 628 -4.45 17.26 -17.02
C LYS A 628 -5.10 17.95 -15.82
N ARG A 629 -6.43 18.17 -15.80
CA ARG A 629 -7.05 18.85 -14.65
C ARG A 629 -7.20 17.99 -13.40
N SER A 630 -7.24 16.67 -13.52
CA SER A 630 -7.20 15.84 -12.33
C SER A 630 -5.86 15.94 -11.61
N MET A 631 -4.80 16.34 -12.30
CA MET A 631 -3.52 16.57 -11.65
C MET A 631 -3.50 17.78 -10.70
N TYR A 632 -4.57 18.60 -10.70
CA TYR A 632 -4.80 19.60 -9.64
C TYR A 632 -5.28 18.97 -8.32
N SER A 633 -5.89 17.78 -8.32
CA SER A 633 -6.19 17.07 -7.06
C SER A 633 -4.91 16.58 -6.40
N TYR A 634 -3.87 16.21 -7.17
CA TYR A 634 -2.51 15.94 -6.66
C TYR A 634 -1.80 17.19 -6.08
N LEU A 635 -2.37 18.39 -6.20
CA LEU A 635 -1.90 19.54 -5.43
C LEU A 635 -2.39 19.52 -3.99
N ASN A 636 -3.37 18.68 -3.65
CA ASN A 636 -3.80 18.47 -2.29
C ASN A 636 -2.77 17.61 -1.56
N PRO A 637 -2.09 18.12 -0.51
CA PRO A 637 -1.14 17.33 0.27
C PRO A 637 -1.75 16.04 0.83
N ARG A 638 -3.09 15.96 0.97
CA ARG A 638 -3.84 14.74 1.38
C ARG A 638 -3.97 13.67 0.30
N GLU A 639 -3.82 14.00 -0.98
CA GLU A 639 -4.37 13.17 -2.07
C GLU A 639 -3.31 12.56 -2.99
N THR A 640 -2.21 12.05 -2.41
CA THR A 640 -1.21 11.16 -3.05
C THR A 640 -0.04 11.81 -3.81
N THR A 641 1.16 11.25 -3.64
CA THR A 641 2.34 11.54 -4.46
C THR A 641 2.12 10.97 -5.86
N PRO A 642 2.36 11.72 -6.96
CA PRO A 642 2.20 11.19 -8.31
C PRO A 642 3.05 9.93 -8.55
N SER A 643 2.50 8.94 -9.26
CA SER A 643 3.12 7.62 -9.42
C SER A 643 4.54 7.66 -9.99
N ARG A 644 4.82 8.63 -10.87
CA ARG A 644 6.16 8.90 -11.39
C ARG A 644 7.20 9.12 -10.28
N TYR A 645 6.90 9.96 -9.30
CA TYR A 645 7.81 10.25 -8.19
C TYR A 645 7.83 9.15 -7.14
N ARG A 646 6.74 8.41 -6.99
CA ARG A 646 6.72 7.14 -6.23
C ARG A 646 7.59 6.05 -6.87
N THR A 647 7.95 6.20 -8.14
CA THR A 647 8.80 5.24 -8.86
C THR A 647 10.26 5.69 -8.88
N ILE A 648 10.54 6.91 -9.35
CA ILE A 648 11.93 7.34 -9.59
C ILE A 648 12.69 7.64 -8.29
N VAL A 649 12.04 8.22 -7.28
CA VAL A 649 12.76 8.63 -6.06
C VAL A 649 13.27 7.43 -5.25
N PRO A 650 12.50 6.34 -5.06
CA PRO A 650 13.03 5.09 -4.53
C PRO A 650 14.24 4.55 -5.30
N LEU A 651 14.21 4.61 -6.64
CA LEU A 651 15.31 4.13 -7.50
C LEU A 651 16.55 5.03 -7.39
N MET A 652 16.38 6.35 -7.35
CA MET A 652 17.46 7.32 -7.11
C MET A 652 18.20 7.03 -5.80
N ASN A 653 17.45 6.61 -4.77
CA ASN A 653 17.97 6.27 -3.45
C ASN A 653 18.55 4.85 -3.36
N PHE A 654 18.56 4.08 -4.43
CA PHE A 654 18.97 2.68 -4.39
C PHE A 654 20.20 2.42 -5.28
N GLU A 655 21.35 2.24 -4.64
CA GLU A 655 22.63 2.05 -5.32
C GLU A 655 22.62 0.87 -6.32
N ARG A 656 21.95 -0.23 -5.97
CA ARG A 656 21.81 -1.41 -6.85
C ARG A 656 21.10 -1.10 -8.17
N PHE A 657 20.19 -0.12 -8.18
CA PHE A 657 19.59 0.35 -9.42
C PHE A 657 20.63 1.07 -10.28
N SER A 658 21.38 2.01 -9.70
CA SER A 658 22.41 2.76 -10.42
C SER A 658 23.51 1.84 -10.96
N GLU A 659 23.91 0.81 -10.21
CA GLU A 659 24.83 -0.25 -10.66
C GLU A 659 24.26 -1.04 -11.84
N ALA A 660 23.00 -1.51 -11.74
CA ALA A 660 22.38 -2.35 -12.76
C ALA A 660 22.23 -1.65 -14.13
N PHE A 661 22.09 -0.32 -14.15
CA PHE A 661 21.99 0.48 -15.37
C PHE A 661 23.26 1.26 -15.72
N GLY A 662 24.34 1.13 -14.93
CA GLY A 662 25.60 1.83 -15.17
C GLY A 662 25.50 3.35 -15.06
N CYS A 663 24.61 3.86 -14.20
CA CYS A 663 24.38 5.29 -14.06
C CYS A 663 25.55 6.00 -13.37
N ARG A 664 26.10 7.03 -14.02
CA ARG A 664 27.18 7.83 -13.44
C ARG A 664 26.67 8.65 -12.26
N VAL A 665 27.50 8.84 -11.24
CA VAL A 665 27.18 9.72 -10.11
C VAL A 665 26.92 11.13 -10.64
N GLY A 666 25.84 11.75 -10.16
CA GLY A 666 25.41 13.09 -10.57
C GLY A 666 24.35 13.11 -11.66
N THR A 667 24.03 11.98 -12.31
CA THR A 667 22.82 11.91 -13.15
C THR A 667 21.56 12.01 -12.29
N ILE A 668 20.42 12.36 -12.90
CA ILE A 668 19.14 12.48 -12.19
C ILE A 668 18.83 11.19 -11.43
N MET A 669 19.03 10.02 -12.06
CA MET A 669 18.74 8.72 -11.44
C MET A 669 19.87 8.17 -10.56
N ASN A 670 20.99 8.88 -10.40
CA ASN A 670 22.06 8.55 -9.46
C ASN A 670 22.62 9.80 -8.77
N PRO A 671 21.81 10.46 -7.90
CA PRO A 671 22.27 11.62 -7.16
C PRO A 671 23.38 11.26 -6.17
N GLU A 672 24.28 12.22 -5.90
CA GLU A 672 25.33 12.08 -4.87
C GLU A 672 24.73 11.82 -3.48
N GLN A 673 23.67 12.56 -3.14
CA GLN A 673 22.96 12.41 -1.88
C GLN A 673 21.76 11.48 -2.06
N LYS A 674 21.82 10.30 -1.40
CA LYS A 674 20.74 9.31 -1.36
C LYS A 674 20.09 9.31 0.02
N CYS A 675 18.76 9.35 0.06
CA CYS A 675 18.00 9.30 1.30
C CYS A 675 17.65 7.85 1.67
N ILE A 676 18.03 7.44 2.88
CA ILE A 676 17.84 6.07 3.36
C ILE A 676 17.13 6.10 4.71
N VAL A 677 16.03 5.36 4.82
CA VAL A 677 15.33 5.11 6.09
C VAL A 677 15.45 3.64 6.45
N TRP A 678 14.90 2.73 5.64
CA TRP A 678 14.94 1.27 5.86
C TRP A 678 15.90 0.53 4.91
#